data_AF-A0A132PIL3-F1
#
_entry.id   AF-A0A132PIL3-F1
#
_cell.length_a   1.000
_cell.length_b   1.000
_cell.length_c   1.000
_cell.angle_alpha   90.00
_cell.angle_beta   90.00
_cell.angle_gamma   90.00
#
_symmetry.space_group_name_H-M   'P 1'
#
loop_
_entity.id
_entity.type
_entity.pdbx_description
1 polymer ?
#
loop_
_entity_poly.entity_id
_entity_poly.type
_entity_poly.pdbx_seq_one_letter_code
_entity_poly.pdbx_strand_id
1 'polypeptide(L)'
;MSDPTTTNAHGHVGITYADSDPWWPEPARPPAGSPDVIVIVLDDVGFGSLGCFGSEIETPTIDRLAEEGLGFTNFHATALCSPTRASLLTGRNHHSVGMSLLSNADSGFESKRGTVTHRAATLAEMLKDAGYSTMALGKWHLAPLDQTSSVGPFDQWPLGRGFERYYGFLEGITDQYYPELVQDNQRIETPATPEEGYHLTEDLVDHAIDFVSDQKSSAPDKPYFLYLALGAAHTPHQAPSEYLEKYRGRYEQGWDAVRDQRLAKQIATGVVPEGTKLAPRNDQVLPWDELSDDDRTVMARMQEAFAAMVDHTDVQLGRLIAHLERIGARDNTLIVFMSDNGASQEGGVNGTTNTIAYENGDTVTTAQNLAGLDDIGGPRNHSNYPWGWAQAGNTPLKRYKQNTHAGGVRVPFIINWPAGIEAESAGWRPQFHSVIDVTPTILDLAGVQAPEIYRGVPQLPVHGTSMAYLFGEPQAQTRRHTQYFEMYGHRAIWHEGWKAVAFHERHSSYDDDRWELYHLDEDFSECTDLAGAEPEKLAELIGRWWSEADRYGVFPLDDRNFAERAAKYHSPSSPRRFTSYRYFPGMSMVPGGVTPLIYDRSYTITAAVTATSAQEGVLLSHGDVNGGHVLYVSGGHLRYEYNHQGTRYRVAASVPEGEVSSLGVRVEKTGERCARAVLLADKDEIGSGDLSSTSRYMIGWQGLTIGKMIDSPVSWDFDSRGGFPYTGELHHVDVDLLPDGPHEVHEVID
;
A
#
# COMPACT_ATOMS: atom_id res chain seq x y z
N MET A 1 -14.75 -48.06 11.51
CA MET A 1 -15.84 -48.61 12.33
C MET A 1 -16.43 -47.44 13.10
N SER A 2 -17.69 -47.16 12.81
CA SER A 2 -18.53 -46.06 13.28
C SER A 2 -18.90 -46.18 14.75
N ASP A 3 -18.96 -45.04 15.45
CA ASP A 3 -19.76 -44.83 16.67
C ASP A 3 -20.50 -43.48 16.50
N PRO A 4 -21.76 -43.33 16.97
CA PRO A 4 -22.84 -42.87 16.12
C PRO A 4 -23.54 -41.63 16.70
N THR A 5 -24.05 -40.80 15.81
CA THR A 5 -25.30 -40.04 16.01
C THR A 5 -25.49 -39.36 17.38
N THR A 6 -24.99 -38.13 17.54
CA THR A 6 -25.92 -37.07 17.95
C THR A 6 -26.86 -36.88 16.77
N THR A 7 -27.93 -37.66 16.73
CA THR A 7 -29.11 -37.27 15.94
C THR A 7 -29.59 -35.96 16.52
N ASN A 8 -29.08 -34.83 16.02
CA ASN A 8 -29.82 -33.59 16.10
C ASN A 8 -31.16 -33.90 15.42
N ALA A 9 -32.21 -34.05 16.22
CA ALA A 9 -33.54 -34.28 15.69
C ALA A 9 -33.88 -33.06 14.84
N HIS A 10 -33.66 -33.16 13.52
CA HIS A 10 -34.18 -32.22 12.56
C HIS A 10 -35.68 -32.08 12.85
N GLY A 11 -36.18 -30.85 12.83
CA GLY A 11 -37.56 -30.53 13.16
C GLY A 11 -38.55 -31.44 12.44
N HIS A 12 -39.70 -31.67 13.05
CA HIS A 12 -40.76 -32.51 12.50
C HIS A 12 -41.69 -31.65 11.62
N VAL A 13 -42.04 -32.11 10.41
CA VAL A 13 -43.04 -31.43 9.58
C VAL A 13 -44.26 -32.34 9.44
N GLY A 14 -45.33 -31.98 10.15
CA GLY A 14 -46.65 -32.61 10.06
C GLY A 14 -47.54 -31.98 8.99
N ILE A 15 -48.82 -32.37 8.98
CA ILE A 15 -49.80 -31.86 8.00
C ILE A 15 -50.13 -30.38 8.27
N THR A 16 -50.11 -30.00 9.55
CA THR A 16 -50.36 -28.63 10.00
C THR A 16 -49.17 -28.11 10.80
N TYR A 17 -49.08 -26.78 10.97
CA TYR A 17 -48.09 -26.19 11.86
C TYR A 17 -48.26 -26.67 13.31
N ALA A 18 -49.46 -27.13 13.68
CA ALA A 18 -49.76 -27.65 15.02
C ALA A 18 -49.20 -29.06 15.24
N ASP A 19 -48.92 -29.80 14.15
CA ASP A 19 -48.27 -31.12 14.17
C ASP A 19 -46.81 -31.04 13.70
N SER A 20 -46.22 -29.83 13.67
CA SER A 20 -44.84 -29.60 13.21
C SER A 20 -44.00 -28.99 14.32
N ASP A 21 -42.74 -29.42 14.41
CA ASP A 21 -41.70 -28.83 15.25
C ASP A 21 -40.71 -28.07 14.36
N PRO A 22 -40.63 -26.74 14.44
CA PRO A 22 -39.63 -26.01 13.68
C PRO A 22 -38.24 -26.31 14.24
N TRP A 23 -37.25 -26.29 13.35
CA TRP A 23 -35.84 -26.46 13.68
C TRP A 23 -35.00 -25.54 12.81
N TRP A 24 -33.91 -25.05 13.38
CA TRP A 24 -32.92 -24.26 12.68
C TRP A 24 -31.57 -24.98 12.78
N PRO A 25 -30.75 -24.97 11.72
CA PRO A 25 -29.38 -25.42 11.83
C PRO A 25 -28.63 -24.55 12.85
N GLU A 26 -27.79 -25.18 13.67
CA GLU A 26 -26.88 -24.44 14.54
C GLU A 26 -25.89 -23.66 13.66
N PRO A 27 -25.73 -22.34 13.89
CA PRO A 27 -24.73 -21.58 13.16
C PRO A 27 -23.33 -22.04 13.56
N ALA A 28 -22.38 -21.98 12.61
CA ALA A 28 -20.98 -22.16 12.94
C ALA A 28 -20.57 -21.14 14.01
N ARG A 29 -19.88 -21.61 15.05
CA ARG A 29 -19.30 -20.78 16.10
C ARG A 29 -17.89 -21.28 16.41
N PRO A 30 -16.95 -20.38 16.67
CA PRO A 30 -15.64 -20.79 17.16
C PRO A 30 -15.77 -21.29 18.60
N PRO A 31 -14.74 -21.95 19.14
CA PRO A 31 -14.70 -22.34 20.55
C PRO A 31 -15.11 -21.20 21.50
N ALA A 32 -15.77 -21.57 22.60
CA ALA A 32 -16.13 -20.58 23.61
C ALA A 32 -14.88 -19.88 24.16
N GLY A 33 -14.89 -18.55 24.19
CA GLY A 33 -13.75 -17.75 24.64
C GLY A 33 -12.74 -17.40 23.53
N SER A 34 -12.96 -17.81 22.28
CA SER A 34 -12.11 -17.34 21.17
C SER A 34 -12.07 -15.81 21.12
N PRO A 35 -10.90 -15.21 20.85
CA PRO A 35 -10.73 -13.76 20.91
C PRO A 35 -11.40 -13.07 19.72
N ASP A 36 -11.78 -11.81 19.94
CA ASP A 36 -11.88 -10.86 18.83
C ASP A 36 -10.48 -10.60 18.29
N VAL A 37 -10.35 -10.31 17.00
CA VAL A 37 -9.05 -10.13 16.34
C VAL A 37 -9.02 -8.78 15.64
N ILE A 38 -8.02 -7.96 15.94
CA ILE A 38 -7.69 -6.76 15.19
C ILE A 38 -6.26 -6.90 14.65
N VAL A 39 -6.11 -6.83 13.33
CA VAL A 39 -4.80 -6.75 12.68
C VAL A 39 -4.62 -5.32 12.17
N ILE A 40 -3.66 -4.60 12.76
CA ILE A 40 -3.29 -3.22 12.40
C ILE A 40 -2.03 -3.27 11.55
N VAL A 41 -2.07 -2.68 10.37
CA VAL A 41 -0.94 -2.60 9.45
C VAL A 41 -0.62 -1.15 9.13
N LEU A 42 0.59 -0.72 9.47
CA LEU A 42 1.20 0.50 8.94
C LEU A 42 1.87 0.22 7.60
N ASP A 43 1.93 1.25 6.76
CA ASP A 43 2.47 1.19 5.40
C ASP A 43 3.82 1.92 5.37
N ASP A 44 4.89 1.23 4.97
CA ASP A 44 6.27 1.73 4.84
C ASP A 44 6.96 2.28 6.12
N VAL A 45 6.57 1.78 7.30
CA VAL A 45 7.19 2.19 8.57
C VAL A 45 8.39 1.30 8.92
N GLY A 46 9.59 1.87 8.83
CA GLY A 46 10.84 1.17 9.17
C GLY A 46 10.97 0.72 10.63
N PHE A 47 11.84 -0.26 10.88
CA PHE A 47 12.06 -0.90 12.19
C PHE A 47 12.27 0.08 13.34
N GLY A 48 13.05 1.15 13.12
CA GLY A 48 13.44 2.12 14.13
C GLY A 48 12.56 3.38 14.19
N SER A 49 11.36 3.36 13.59
CA SER A 49 10.50 4.55 13.47
C SER A 49 9.52 4.76 14.63
N LEU A 50 9.31 3.75 15.48
CA LEU A 50 8.35 3.79 16.60
C LEU A 50 9.07 3.97 17.95
N GLY A 51 8.41 4.61 18.92
CA GLY A 51 8.96 4.95 20.23
C GLY A 51 9.52 3.73 20.98
N CYS A 52 8.75 2.63 21.02
CA CYS A 52 9.13 1.35 21.59
C CYS A 52 10.25 0.62 20.83
N PHE A 53 10.53 1.02 19.58
CA PHE A 53 11.67 0.56 18.79
C PHE A 53 12.80 1.60 18.73
N GLY A 54 12.82 2.56 19.65
CA GLY A 54 13.93 3.49 19.86
C GLY A 54 13.78 4.85 19.19
N SER A 55 12.68 5.12 18.49
CA SER A 55 12.42 6.42 17.87
C SER A 55 12.17 7.52 18.89
N GLU A 56 12.42 8.75 18.46
CA GLU A 56 12.03 10.00 19.11
C GLU A 56 10.63 10.48 18.71
N ILE A 57 10.01 9.88 17.70
CA ILE A 57 8.62 10.15 17.29
C ILE A 57 7.68 9.73 18.42
N GLU A 58 6.66 10.53 18.70
CA GLU A 58 5.72 10.28 19.78
C GLU A 58 4.67 9.25 19.35
N THR A 59 4.78 8.02 19.86
CA THR A 59 3.83 6.93 19.61
C THR A 59 3.34 6.26 20.91
N PRO A 60 2.79 7.01 21.87
CA PRO A 60 2.46 6.49 23.20
C PRO A 60 1.45 5.33 23.18
N THR A 61 0.53 5.28 22.22
CA THR A 61 -0.44 4.18 22.11
C THR A 61 0.25 2.88 21.72
N ILE A 62 1.06 2.92 20.67
CA ILE A 62 1.80 1.75 20.17
C ILE A 62 2.85 1.32 21.20
N ASP A 63 3.49 2.28 21.87
CA ASP A 63 4.45 2.01 22.95
C ASP A 63 3.78 1.23 24.09
N ARG A 64 2.56 1.62 24.48
CA ARG A 64 1.77 0.91 25.49
C ARG A 64 1.39 -0.50 25.03
N LEU A 65 1.02 -0.69 23.76
CA LEU A 65 0.71 -2.03 23.23
C LEU A 65 1.93 -2.96 23.32
N ALA A 66 3.13 -2.44 23.07
CA ALA A 66 4.38 -3.18 23.20
C ALA A 66 4.71 -3.51 24.67
N GLU A 67 4.55 -2.55 25.57
CA GLU A 67 4.80 -2.72 27.01
C GLU A 67 3.87 -3.75 27.65
N GLU A 68 2.58 -3.72 27.30
CA GLU A 68 1.55 -4.64 27.79
C GLU A 68 1.52 -5.98 27.01
N GLY A 69 2.38 -6.17 26.02
CA GLY A 69 2.30 -7.28 25.06
C GLY A 69 3.63 -7.95 24.74
N LEU A 70 3.66 -8.65 23.62
CA LEU A 70 4.83 -9.33 23.08
C LEU A 70 5.38 -8.51 21.91
N GLY A 71 6.56 -7.91 22.08
CA GLY A 71 7.26 -7.22 21.00
C GLY A 71 8.24 -8.18 20.31
N PHE A 72 8.25 -8.26 18.98
CA PHE A 72 9.18 -9.14 18.25
C PHE A 72 10.28 -8.31 17.60
N THR A 73 11.53 -8.65 17.91
CA THR A 73 12.70 -7.90 17.41
C THR A 73 13.33 -8.53 16.18
N ASN A 74 12.87 -9.73 15.78
CA ASN A 74 13.38 -10.50 14.65
C ASN A 74 12.23 -11.01 13.74
N PHE A 75 11.20 -10.19 13.57
CA PHE A 75 10.07 -10.46 12.69
C PHE A 75 10.29 -9.84 11.30
N HIS A 76 9.93 -10.60 10.25
CA HIS A 76 10.20 -10.20 8.87
C HIS A 76 8.95 -10.22 7.99
N ALA A 77 8.64 -9.07 7.42
CA ALA A 77 7.75 -8.96 6.28
C ALA A 77 8.46 -9.37 4.97
N THR A 78 7.76 -9.22 3.85
CA THR A 78 8.45 -9.14 2.55
C THR A 78 8.99 -7.72 2.35
N ALA A 79 9.74 -7.48 1.29
CA ALA A 79 10.28 -6.16 0.99
C ALA A 79 9.28 -5.22 0.29
N LEU A 80 7.99 -5.58 0.19
CA LEU A 80 6.99 -4.78 -0.52
C LEU A 80 5.55 -5.03 -0.01
N CYS A 81 4.67 -4.05 -0.19
CA CYS A 81 3.32 -4.01 0.40
C CYS A 81 2.38 -5.15 -0.05
N SER A 82 1.98 -5.27 -1.33
CA SER A 82 1.07 -6.36 -1.77
C SER A 82 1.60 -7.75 -1.44
N PRO A 83 2.89 -8.07 -1.66
CA PRO A 83 3.46 -9.37 -1.29
C PRO A 83 3.36 -9.68 0.21
N THR A 84 3.61 -8.68 1.08
CA THR A 84 3.42 -8.84 2.53
C THR A 84 1.96 -9.07 2.88
N ARG A 85 1.03 -8.28 2.33
CA ARG A 85 -0.41 -8.37 2.62
C ARG A 85 -1.00 -9.72 2.17
N ALA A 86 -0.58 -10.21 1.00
CA ALA A 86 -0.94 -11.53 0.51
C ALA A 86 -0.42 -12.64 1.45
N SER A 87 0.83 -12.51 1.90
CA SER A 87 1.45 -13.45 2.83
C SER A 87 0.79 -13.44 4.21
N LEU A 88 0.47 -12.24 4.72
CA LEU A 88 -0.22 -12.00 5.98
C LEU A 88 -1.57 -12.67 6.02
N LEU A 89 -2.39 -12.45 4.99
CA LEU A 89 -3.77 -12.95 4.94
C LEU A 89 -3.86 -14.42 4.53
N THR A 90 -2.80 -15.06 4.04
CA THR A 90 -2.87 -16.46 3.61
C THR A 90 -1.97 -17.40 4.39
N GLY A 91 -1.00 -16.88 5.15
CA GLY A 91 0.02 -17.70 5.82
C GLY A 91 0.94 -18.45 4.85
N ARG A 92 1.07 -17.96 3.61
CA ARG A 92 1.79 -18.61 2.50
C ARG A 92 2.70 -17.61 1.80
N ASN A 93 3.77 -18.10 1.17
CA ASN A 93 4.73 -17.26 0.48
C ASN A 93 4.08 -16.55 -0.72
N HIS A 94 4.34 -15.25 -0.86
CA HIS A 94 3.72 -14.38 -1.86
C HIS A 94 3.87 -14.86 -3.31
N HIS A 95 5.01 -15.46 -3.66
CA HIS A 95 5.21 -16.08 -4.99
C HIS A 95 4.24 -17.23 -5.23
N SER A 96 4.07 -18.11 -4.24
CA SER A 96 3.22 -19.30 -4.35
C SER A 96 1.73 -18.96 -4.48
N VAL A 97 1.35 -17.75 -4.05
CA VAL A 97 -0.04 -17.31 -4.13
C VAL A 97 -0.33 -16.38 -5.30
N GLY A 98 0.67 -16.05 -6.13
CA GLY A 98 0.48 -15.22 -7.35
C GLY A 98 0.85 -13.73 -7.20
N MET A 99 1.43 -13.34 -6.06
CA MET A 99 1.75 -11.95 -5.70
C MET A 99 3.26 -11.71 -5.60
N SER A 100 4.00 -11.85 -6.70
CA SER A 100 5.46 -11.60 -6.71
C SER A 100 5.84 -10.13 -6.50
N LEU A 101 4.98 -9.19 -6.93
CA LEU A 101 5.18 -7.74 -6.87
C LEU A 101 3.86 -7.07 -6.42
N LEU A 102 3.54 -5.89 -6.93
CA LEU A 102 2.32 -5.16 -6.66
C LEU A 102 1.15 -5.74 -7.48
N SER A 103 -0.07 -5.66 -6.95
CA SER A 103 -1.28 -6.09 -7.68
C SER A 103 -1.51 -5.29 -8.97
N ASN A 104 -0.82 -4.17 -9.11
CA ASN A 104 -0.75 -3.31 -10.28
C ASN A 104 -0.09 -3.94 -11.52
N ALA A 105 0.68 -5.03 -11.37
CA ALA A 105 1.45 -5.63 -12.46
C ALA A 105 1.11 -7.13 -12.63
N ASP A 106 0.52 -7.47 -13.78
CA ASP A 106 0.34 -8.85 -14.25
C ASP A 106 1.36 -9.15 -15.35
N SER A 107 2.37 -9.98 -15.03
CA SER A 107 3.40 -10.42 -15.98
C SER A 107 3.02 -11.73 -16.70
N GLY A 108 1.81 -12.27 -16.50
CA GLY A 108 1.31 -13.47 -17.18
C GLY A 108 1.71 -14.81 -16.54
N PHE A 109 2.76 -14.85 -15.70
CA PHE A 109 3.21 -16.06 -15.00
C PHE A 109 2.36 -16.36 -13.77
N GLU A 110 2.16 -17.64 -13.41
CA GLU A 110 1.32 -18.06 -12.27
C GLU A 110 1.70 -17.36 -10.95
N SER A 111 2.99 -17.18 -10.66
CA SER A 111 3.47 -16.49 -9.47
C SER A 111 3.44 -14.95 -9.55
N LYS A 112 3.13 -14.40 -10.73
CA LYS A 112 3.26 -12.97 -11.08
C LYS A 112 1.99 -12.42 -11.74
N ARG A 113 0.82 -12.86 -11.26
CA ARG A 113 -0.49 -12.44 -11.80
C ARG A 113 -1.03 -11.16 -11.17
N GLY A 114 -0.44 -10.67 -10.08
CA GLY A 114 -0.96 -9.52 -9.34
C GLY A 114 -2.26 -9.82 -8.60
N THR A 115 -2.56 -11.10 -8.35
CA THR A 115 -3.76 -11.59 -7.66
C THR A 115 -3.44 -12.77 -6.76
N VAL A 116 -4.24 -12.97 -5.72
CA VAL A 116 -4.12 -14.13 -4.83
C VAL A 116 -4.91 -15.30 -5.40
N THR A 117 -4.28 -16.45 -5.64
CA THR A 117 -4.97 -17.66 -6.11
C THR A 117 -6.08 -18.12 -5.14
N HIS A 118 -7.18 -18.68 -5.66
CA HIS A 118 -8.22 -19.31 -4.83
C HIS A 118 -7.78 -20.66 -4.21
N ARG A 119 -6.56 -21.13 -4.53
CA ARG A 119 -5.89 -22.21 -3.79
C ARG A 119 -5.27 -21.73 -2.48
N ALA A 120 -5.39 -20.45 -2.15
CA ALA A 120 -4.95 -19.85 -0.91
C ALA A 120 -6.10 -19.07 -0.26
N ALA A 121 -6.97 -19.79 0.45
CA ALA A 121 -8.02 -19.19 1.26
C ALA A 121 -7.42 -18.20 2.24
N THR A 122 -8.04 -17.01 2.33
CA THR A 122 -7.60 -15.95 3.23
C THR A 122 -8.02 -16.24 4.67
N LEU A 123 -7.37 -15.56 5.62
CA LEU A 123 -7.73 -15.56 7.02
C LEU A 123 -9.19 -15.14 7.22
N ALA A 124 -9.65 -14.13 6.48
CA ALA A 124 -11.04 -13.69 6.53
C ALA A 124 -12.00 -14.78 6.05
N GLU A 125 -11.67 -15.48 4.95
CA GLU A 125 -12.46 -16.61 4.45
C GLU A 125 -12.56 -17.74 5.49
N MET A 126 -11.43 -18.11 6.11
CA MET A 126 -11.38 -19.16 7.11
C MET A 126 -12.11 -18.79 8.42
N LEU A 127 -11.94 -17.55 8.91
CA LEU A 127 -12.61 -17.09 10.13
C LEU A 127 -14.11 -16.87 9.94
N LYS A 128 -14.52 -16.35 8.78
CA LYS A 128 -15.94 -16.17 8.45
C LYS A 128 -16.69 -17.50 8.49
N ASP A 129 -16.15 -18.53 7.86
CA ASP A 129 -16.75 -19.88 7.86
C ASP A 129 -16.72 -20.52 9.26
N ALA A 130 -15.80 -20.08 10.14
CA ALA A 130 -15.77 -20.45 11.57
C ALA A 130 -16.75 -19.65 12.45
N GLY A 131 -17.48 -18.67 11.89
CA GLY A 131 -18.50 -17.90 12.60
C GLY A 131 -18.05 -16.51 13.07
N TYR A 132 -16.96 -15.95 12.58
CA TYR A 132 -16.56 -14.57 12.85
C TYR A 132 -17.34 -13.55 12.00
N SER A 133 -17.52 -12.32 12.51
CA SER A 133 -17.84 -11.16 11.66
C SER A 133 -16.56 -10.60 11.07
N THR A 134 -16.50 -10.30 9.78
CA THR A 134 -15.24 -9.86 9.13
C THR A 134 -15.36 -8.48 8.48
N MET A 135 -14.46 -7.56 8.81
CA MET A 135 -14.35 -6.24 8.17
C MET A 135 -12.90 -5.93 7.78
N ALA A 136 -12.73 -5.31 6.61
CA ALA A 136 -11.47 -4.71 6.21
C ALA A 136 -11.62 -3.18 6.12
N LEU A 137 -10.59 -2.45 6.54
CA LEU A 137 -10.53 -0.99 6.52
C LEU A 137 -9.20 -0.53 5.92
N GLY A 138 -9.26 0.46 5.03
CA GLY A 138 -8.12 1.12 4.41
C GLY A 138 -7.56 0.40 3.18
N LYS A 139 -6.23 0.33 3.07
CA LYS A 139 -5.48 -0.16 1.91
C LYS A 139 -5.71 -1.65 1.68
N TRP A 140 -6.30 -2.01 0.54
CA TRP A 140 -6.44 -3.41 0.13
C TRP A 140 -5.20 -3.92 -0.61
N HIS A 141 -4.91 -3.35 -1.79
CA HIS A 141 -3.72 -3.63 -2.60
C HIS A 141 -3.48 -5.11 -2.97
N LEU A 142 -4.55 -5.88 -3.12
CA LEU A 142 -4.54 -7.29 -3.53
C LEU A 142 -5.47 -7.60 -4.72
N ALA A 143 -6.11 -6.56 -5.28
CA ALA A 143 -6.92 -6.66 -6.48
C ALA A 143 -6.11 -6.18 -7.71
N PRO A 144 -6.13 -6.93 -8.83
CA PRO A 144 -5.59 -6.44 -10.10
C PRO A 144 -6.26 -5.13 -10.50
N LEU A 145 -5.47 -4.09 -10.75
CA LEU A 145 -6.04 -2.76 -10.98
C LEU A 145 -6.85 -2.62 -12.25
N ASP A 146 -6.60 -3.48 -13.24
CA ASP A 146 -7.43 -3.53 -14.44
C ASP A 146 -8.81 -4.18 -14.19
N GLN A 147 -9.06 -4.64 -12.96
CA GLN A 147 -10.30 -5.24 -12.46
C GLN A 147 -10.91 -4.44 -11.28
N THR A 148 -10.44 -3.22 -11.02
CA THR A 148 -10.97 -2.36 -9.93
C THR A 148 -12.03 -1.35 -10.40
N SER A 149 -12.57 -1.54 -11.60
CA SER A 149 -13.67 -0.73 -12.12
C SER A 149 -15.01 -1.03 -11.42
N SER A 150 -15.97 -0.11 -11.54
CA SER A 150 -17.32 -0.27 -10.96
C SER A 150 -18.16 -1.40 -11.57
N VAL A 151 -17.66 -2.13 -12.58
CA VAL A 151 -18.36 -3.27 -13.20
C VAL A 151 -17.76 -4.63 -12.84
N GLY A 152 -16.70 -4.66 -12.03
CA GLY A 152 -16.02 -5.88 -11.61
C GLY A 152 -15.06 -6.46 -12.68
N PRO A 153 -14.61 -7.71 -12.50
CA PRO A 153 -15.05 -8.67 -11.47
C PRO A 153 -14.67 -8.24 -10.03
N PHE A 154 -15.44 -8.72 -9.05
CA PHE A 154 -15.28 -8.36 -7.61
C PHE A 154 -14.72 -9.50 -6.75
N ASP A 155 -14.27 -10.59 -7.37
CA ASP A 155 -13.78 -11.79 -6.68
C ASP A 155 -12.44 -11.55 -5.96
N GLN A 156 -11.64 -10.59 -6.44
CA GLN A 156 -10.39 -10.16 -5.79
C GLN A 156 -10.54 -8.93 -4.89
N TRP A 157 -11.75 -8.37 -4.79
CA TRP A 157 -12.05 -7.28 -3.86
C TRP A 157 -12.24 -7.85 -2.44
N PRO A 158 -12.19 -7.01 -1.39
CA PRO A 158 -12.30 -7.47 0.00
C PRO A 158 -13.51 -8.38 0.25
N LEU A 159 -14.69 -8.02 -0.26
CA LEU A 159 -15.91 -8.84 -0.12
C LEU A 159 -15.82 -10.18 -0.85
N GLY A 160 -15.12 -10.22 -1.99
CA GLY A 160 -14.81 -11.45 -2.72
C GLY A 160 -13.85 -12.37 -1.96
N ARG A 161 -13.05 -11.81 -1.03
CA ARG A 161 -11.98 -12.49 -0.29
C ARG A 161 -12.25 -12.63 1.21
N GLY A 162 -13.52 -12.81 1.56
CA GLY A 162 -13.95 -13.27 2.88
C GLY A 162 -14.39 -12.19 3.85
N PHE A 163 -14.24 -10.91 3.50
CA PHE A 163 -14.77 -9.81 4.30
C PHE A 163 -16.28 -9.65 4.06
N GLU A 164 -17.03 -9.31 5.12
CA GLU A 164 -18.46 -9.00 5.01
C GLU A 164 -18.72 -7.52 4.78
N ARG A 165 -17.78 -6.66 5.20
CA ARG A 165 -17.80 -5.21 4.99
C ARG A 165 -16.43 -4.69 4.61
N TYR A 166 -16.39 -3.62 3.83
CA TYR A 166 -15.16 -2.91 3.48
C TYR A 166 -15.35 -1.40 3.41
N TYR A 167 -14.33 -0.65 3.83
CA TYR A 167 -14.24 0.79 3.61
C TYR A 167 -12.77 1.20 3.48
N GLY A 168 -12.36 1.78 2.35
CA GLY A 168 -10.97 2.17 2.14
C GLY A 168 -10.63 2.38 0.67
N PHE A 169 -9.41 2.06 0.26
CA PHE A 169 -8.94 2.22 -1.12
C PHE A 169 -8.22 0.96 -1.63
N LEU A 170 -8.37 0.68 -2.93
CA LEU A 170 -7.88 -0.55 -3.55
C LEU A 170 -6.42 -0.46 -4.04
N GLU A 171 -5.96 0.76 -4.31
CA GLU A 171 -4.66 1.09 -4.89
C GLU A 171 -3.51 0.93 -3.87
N GLY A 172 -2.27 0.95 -4.36
CA GLY A 172 -1.06 0.88 -3.52
C GLY A 172 -0.73 2.13 -2.73
N ILE A 173 -1.36 3.25 -3.06
CA ILE A 173 -1.09 4.58 -2.52
C ILE A 173 -2.35 5.41 -2.66
N THR A 174 -2.56 6.35 -1.75
CA THR A 174 -3.65 7.30 -1.85
C THR A 174 -3.29 8.62 -1.18
N ASP A 175 -3.90 9.70 -1.65
CA ASP A 175 -3.83 10.99 -0.98
C ASP A 175 -4.65 10.92 0.32
N GLN A 176 -4.10 11.39 1.45
CA GLN A 176 -4.79 11.29 2.75
C GLN A 176 -5.93 12.30 2.90
N TYR A 177 -5.98 13.30 2.03
CA TYR A 177 -6.95 14.37 1.97
C TYR A 177 -7.97 14.17 0.84
N TYR A 178 -7.55 13.56 -0.26
CA TYR A 178 -8.39 13.23 -1.43
C TYR A 178 -8.30 11.73 -1.82
N PRO A 179 -8.66 10.79 -0.95
CA PRO A 179 -8.51 9.36 -1.24
C PRO A 179 -9.51 8.82 -2.26
N GLU A 180 -9.10 7.82 -3.04
CA GLU A 180 -10.01 7.08 -3.93
C GLU A 180 -10.81 6.02 -3.16
N LEU A 181 -11.91 6.43 -2.54
CA LEU A 181 -12.65 5.58 -1.62
C LEU A 181 -13.58 4.56 -2.29
N VAL A 182 -13.68 3.41 -1.64
CA VAL A 182 -14.58 2.31 -1.91
C VAL A 182 -15.23 1.89 -0.60
N GLN A 183 -16.55 1.82 -0.61
CA GLN A 183 -17.35 1.19 0.43
C GLN A 183 -17.96 -0.08 -0.14
N ASP A 184 -17.62 -1.21 0.46
CA ASP A 184 -17.97 -2.54 -0.02
C ASP A 184 -17.48 -2.78 -1.46
N ASN A 185 -18.39 -2.83 -2.45
CA ASN A 185 -18.04 -2.89 -3.89
C ASN A 185 -18.45 -1.61 -4.65
N GLN A 186 -18.76 -0.52 -3.93
CA GLN A 186 -19.19 0.74 -4.49
C GLN A 186 -18.11 1.81 -4.29
N ARG A 187 -17.68 2.45 -5.37
CA ARG A 187 -16.87 3.67 -5.30
C ARG A 187 -17.71 4.82 -4.74
N ILE A 188 -17.13 5.57 -3.81
CA ILE A 188 -17.76 6.72 -3.17
C ILE A 188 -16.81 7.93 -3.27
N GLU A 189 -17.39 9.12 -3.17
CA GLU A 189 -16.60 10.37 -3.09
C GLU A 189 -16.09 10.56 -1.66
N THR A 190 -14.98 11.31 -1.52
CA THR A 190 -14.46 11.71 -0.21
C THR A 190 -15.54 12.47 0.58
N PRO A 191 -15.83 12.07 1.84
CA PRO A 191 -16.95 12.64 2.60
C PRO A 191 -16.87 14.14 2.90
N ALA A 192 -15.66 14.70 2.96
CA ALA A 192 -15.40 16.09 3.30
C ALA A 192 -14.07 16.57 2.72
N THR A 193 -13.86 17.88 2.62
CA THR A 193 -12.60 18.46 2.12
C THR A 193 -11.56 18.65 3.25
N PRO A 194 -10.29 18.92 2.92
CA PRO A 194 -9.27 19.25 3.92
C PRO A 194 -9.62 20.49 4.75
N GLU A 195 -10.26 21.50 4.14
CA GLU A 195 -10.73 22.70 4.82
C GLU A 195 -11.85 22.42 5.82
N GLU A 196 -12.62 21.36 5.59
CA GLU A 196 -13.64 20.84 6.51
C GLU A 196 -13.05 19.92 7.59
N GLY A 197 -11.73 19.70 7.58
CA GLY A 197 -11.00 18.90 8.56
C GLY A 197 -10.88 17.42 8.21
N TYR A 198 -11.11 17.03 6.95
CA TYR A 198 -11.01 15.63 6.55
C TYR A 198 -9.56 15.12 6.59
N HIS A 199 -9.37 13.89 7.08
CA HIS A 199 -8.15 13.12 6.92
C HIS A 199 -8.47 11.61 6.97
N LEU A 200 -7.94 10.83 6.03
CA LEU A 200 -8.27 9.42 5.86
C LEU A 200 -8.06 8.57 7.12
N THR A 201 -6.95 8.74 7.85
CA THR A 201 -6.70 7.98 9.09
C THR A 201 -7.80 8.16 10.15
N GLU A 202 -8.37 9.37 10.28
CA GLU A 202 -9.46 9.62 11.24
C GLU A 202 -10.73 8.89 10.80
N ASP A 203 -11.05 8.99 9.51
CA ASP A 203 -12.21 8.35 8.89
C ASP A 203 -12.16 6.81 8.99
N LEU A 204 -10.99 6.21 8.74
CA LEU A 204 -10.78 4.77 8.91
C LEU A 204 -10.96 4.33 10.37
N VAL A 205 -10.49 5.12 11.32
CA VAL A 205 -10.63 4.81 12.76
C VAL A 205 -12.08 4.99 13.23
N ASP A 206 -12.79 5.98 12.72
CA ASP A 206 -14.21 6.18 13.00
C ASP A 206 -15.03 4.96 12.54
N HIS A 207 -14.79 4.49 11.31
CA HIS A 207 -15.43 3.28 10.79
C HIS A 207 -15.05 2.01 11.57
N ALA A 208 -13.83 1.92 12.10
CA ALA A 208 -13.41 0.81 12.97
C ALA A 208 -14.22 0.81 14.28
N ILE A 209 -14.36 1.99 14.90
CA ILE A 209 -15.14 2.19 16.12
C ILE A 209 -16.62 1.84 15.89
N ASP A 210 -17.20 2.30 14.79
CA ASP A 210 -18.59 2.02 14.43
C ASP A 210 -18.83 0.53 14.21
N PHE A 211 -17.96 -0.15 13.46
CA PHE A 211 -18.07 -1.59 13.23
C PHE A 211 -18.01 -2.39 14.54
N VAL A 212 -17.05 -2.09 15.41
CA VAL A 212 -16.94 -2.79 16.70
C VAL A 212 -18.18 -2.52 17.56
N SER A 213 -18.68 -1.28 17.58
CA SER A 213 -19.90 -0.90 18.29
C SER A 213 -21.12 -1.66 17.80
N ASP A 214 -21.34 -1.69 16.48
CA ASP A 214 -22.46 -2.37 15.85
C ASP A 214 -22.40 -3.88 16.08
N GLN A 215 -21.21 -4.46 15.92
CA GLN A 215 -20.97 -5.88 16.10
C GLN A 215 -21.26 -6.31 17.54
N LYS A 216 -20.67 -5.62 18.53
CA LYS A 216 -20.87 -5.95 19.95
C LYS A 216 -22.28 -5.68 20.43
N SER A 217 -22.97 -4.70 19.86
CA SER A 217 -24.36 -4.41 20.20
C SER A 217 -25.33 -5.43 19.61
N SER A 218 -25.07 -5.92 18.39
CA SER A 218 -26.00 -6.77 17.65
C SER A 218 -25.74 -8.27 17.84
N ALA A 219 -24.48 -8.66 18.06
CA ALA A 219 -24.07 -10.05 18.18
C ALA A 219 -22.91 -10.21 19.20
N PRO A 220 -23.12 -9.88 20.49
CA PRO A 220 -22.06 -9.89 21.52
C PRO A 220 -21.38 -11.26 21.69
N ASP A 221 -22.10 -12.35 21.44
CA ASP A 221 -21.59 -13.72 21.55
C ASP A 221 -20.81 -14.19 20.30
N LYS A 222 -20.75 -13.36 19.24
CA LYS A 222 -19.98 -13.62 18.03
C LYS A 222 -18.65 -12.86 18.14
N PRO A 223 -17.49 -13.45 17.83
CA PRO A 223 -16.27 -12.66 17.72
C PRO A 223 -16.16 -11.98 16.36
N TYR A 224 -15.30 -10.98 16.26
CA TYR A 224 -15.00 -10.29 15.00
C TYR A 224 -13.53 -10.38 14.60
N PHE A 225 -13.29 -10.24 13.29
CA PHE A 225 -11.98 -10.00 12.71
C PHE A 225 -12.01 -8.67 11.97
N LEU A 226 -11.23 -7.72 12.46
CA LEU A 226 -11.02 -6.42 11.85
C LEU A 226 -9.60 -6.34 11.28
N TYR A 227 -9.50 -6.18 9.96
CA TYR A 227 -8.26 -5.89 9.27
C TYR A 227 -8.17 -4.37 9.04
N LEU A 228 -7.42 -3.66 9.88
CA LEU A 228 -7.20 -2.21 9.79
C LEU A 228 -5.85 -1.94 9.13
N ALA A 229 -5.85 -1.83 7.80
CA ALA A 229 -4.69 -1.54 6.99
C ALA A 229 -4.65 -0.06 6.62
N LEU A 230 -3.92 0.73 7.38
CA LEU A 230 -3.88 2.18 7.18
C LEU A 230 -3.13 2.52 5.87
N GLY A 231 -3.43 3.69 5.31
CA GLY A 231 -2.58 4.32 4.29
C GLY A 231 -1.34 4.98 4.91
N ALA A 232 -1.40 5.28 6.21
CA ALA A 232 -0.28 5.82 6.94
C ALA A 232 0.79 4.73 7.25
N ALA A 233 2.08 5.03 7.18
CA ALA A 233 2.68 6.33 6.88
C ALA A 233 3.30 6.38 5.47
N HIS A 234 2.70 5.68 4.49
CA HIS A 234 3.19 5.69 3.11
C HIS A 234 3.13 7.10 2.53
N THR A 235 4.00 7.38 1.57
CA THR A 235 3.91 8.62 0.79
C THR A 235 2.54 8.71 0.09
N PRO A 236 1.95 9.90 -0.11
CA PRO A 236 2.39 11.21 0.35
C PRO A 236 2.38 11.33 1.88
N HIS A 237 3.50 11.77 2.47
CA HIS A 237 3.54 12.07 3.90
C HIS A 237 2.68 13.31 4.14
N GLN A 238 1.49 13.12 4.68
CA GLN A 238 0.47 14.14 4.87
C GLN A 238 -0.10 14.01 6.28
N ALA A 239 -0.23 15.14 6.98
CA ALA A 239 -0.76 15.17 8.34
C ALA A 239 -1.44 16.51 8.62
N PRO A 240 -2.39 16.59 9.58
CA PRO A 240 -3.00 17.86 9.94
C PRO A 240 -1.97 18.88 10.43
N SER A 241 -2.22 20.16 10.18
CA SER A 241 -1.24 21.24 10.37
C SER A 241 -0.70 21.37 11.80
N GLU A 242 -1.53 21.05 12.80
CA GLU A 242 -1.11 21.04 14.21
C GLU A 242 -0.03 20.00 14.51
N TYR A 243 -0.06 18.84 13.86
CA TYR A 243 0.98 17.82 13.97
C TYR A 243 2.23 18.23 13.20
N LEU A 244 2.08 18.81 12.01
CA LEU A 244 3.23 19.32 11.26
C LEU A 244 4.00 20.38 12.08
N GLU A 245 3.28 21.30 12.74
CA GLU A 245 3.89 22.35 13.57
C GLU A 245 4.58 21.79 14.82
N LYS A 246 4.05 20.73 15.41
CA LYS A 246 4.68 20.03 16.55
C LYS A 246 6.10 19.54 16.25
N TYR A 247 6.39 19.15 15.01
CA TYR A 247 7.69 18.61 14.60
C TYR A 247 8.64 19.65 13.99
N ARG A 248 8.21 20.89 13.79
CA ARG A 248 9.01 21.93 13.14
C ARG A 248 10.37 22.13 13.82
N GLY A 249 11.45 22.00 13.07
CA GLY A 249 12.84 22.14 13.54
C GLY A 249 13.39 20.93 14.32
N ARG A 250 12.59 19.87 14.56
CA ARG A 250 13.01 18.71 15.39
C ARG A 250 14.09 17.84 14.72
N TYR A 251 14.31 18.04 13.42
CA TYR A 251 15.20 17.21 12.60
C TYR A 251 16.43 17.93 12.04
N GLU A 252 16.74 19.14 12.53
CA GLU A 252 17.94 19.90 12.13
C GLU A 252 19.26 19.19 12.46
N GLN A 253 19.25 18.33 13.48
CA GLN A 253 20.39 17.49 13.88
C GLN A 253 20.78 16.43 12.84
N GLY A 254 19.88 16.09 11.91
CA GLY A 254 20.16 15.17 10.81
C GLY A 254 20.12 13.69 11.12
N TRP A 255 20.10 12.89 10.06
CA TRP A 255 19.96 11.44 10.15
C TRP A 255 21.11 10.76 10.89
N ASP A 256 22.34 11.26 10.81
CA ASP A 256 23.49 10.63 11.49
C ASP A 256 23.30 10.66 13.02
N ALA A 257 22.99 11.84 13.57
CA ALA A 257 22.74 11.99 15.00
C ALA A 257 21.48 11.23 15.45
N VAL A 258 20.42 11.24 14.65
CA VAL A 258 19.19 10.48 14.96
C VAL A 258 19.45 8.98 14.97
N ARG A 259 20.25 8.45 14.03
CA ARG A 259 20.61 7.02 13.98
C ARG A 259 21.39 6.59 15.21
N ASP A 260 22.37 7.39 15.64
CA ASP A 260 23.14 7.13 16.87
C ASP A 260 22.23 7.13 18.11
N GLN A 261 21.33 8.11 18.21
CA GLN A 261 20.37 8.21 19.32
C GLN A 261 19.39 7.03 19.35
N ARG A 262 18.85 6.64 18.19
CA ARG A 262 17.93 5.51 18.05
C ARG A 262 18.61 4.20 18.46
N LEU A 263 19.82 3.92 17.98
CA LEU A 263 20.56 2.72 18.39
C LEU A 263 20.87 2.74 19.89
N ALA A 264 21.28 3.87 20.45
CA ALA A 264 21.54 3.99 21.88
C ALA A 264 20.28 3.67 22.71
N LYS A 265 19.11 4.17 22.30
CA LYS A 265 17.82 3.87 22.94
C LYS A 265 17.41 2.40 22.75
N GLN A 266 17.61 1.83 21.56
CA GLN A 266 17.34 0.41 21.28
C GLN A 266 18.16 -0.53 22.17
N ILE A 267 19.45 -0.23 22.37
CA ILE A 267 20.31 -0.99 23.29
C ILE A 267 19.83 -0.83 24.73
N ALA A 268 19.56 0.41 25.16
CA ALA A 268 19.13 0.70 26.53
C ALA A 268 17.80 0.04 26.91
N THR A 269 16.92 -0.19 25.93
CA THR A 269 15.59 -0.79 26.12
C THR A 269 15.53 -2.29 25.77
N GLY A 270 16.66 -2.88 25.35
CA GLY A 270 16.76 -4.30 25.02
C GLY A 270 16.09 -4.71 23.71
N VAL A 271 15.71 -3.75 22.85
CA VAL A 271 15.17 -4.01 21.50
C VAL A 271 16.21 -4.68 20.62
N VAL A 272 17.47 -4.29 20.78
CA VAL A 272 18.61 -4.92 20.11
C VAL A 272 19.66 -5.35 21.14
N PRO A 273 20.46 -6.41 20.85
CA PRO A 273 21.50 -6.88 21.78
C PRO A 273 22.56 -5.81 22.11
N GLU A 274 23.17 -5.92 23.29
CA GLU A 274 24.35 -5.14 23.64
C GLU A 274 25.48 -5.38 22.62
N GLY A 275 26.16 -4.31 22.21
CA GLY A 275 27.23 -4.38 21.21
C GLY A 275 26.73 -4.40 19.76
N THR A 276 25.43 -4.31 19.51
CA THR A 276 24.87 -4.12 18.16
C THR A 276 25.55 -2.94 17.47
N LYS A 277 26.11 -3.17 16.27
CA LYS A 277 26.76 -2.13 15.48
C LYS A 277 25.73 -1.35 14.67
N LEU A 278 25.94 -0.05 14.52
CA LEU A 278 25.18 0.74 13.56
C LEU A 278 25.65 0.39 12.15
N ALA A 279 24.74 0.00 11.25
CA ALA A 279 25.09 -0.18 9.85
C ALA A 279 25.74 1.09 9.27
N PRO A 280 26.76 0.97 8.40
CA PRO A 280 27.31 2.13 7.71
C PRO A 280 26.21 2.82 6.88
N ARG A 281 26.42 4.08 6.52
CA ARG A 281 25.54 4.76 5.57
C ARG A 281 25.42 3.93 4.30
N ASN A 282 24.21 3.83 3.77
CA ASN A 282 23.98 3.18 2.48
C ASN A 282 24.66 3.99 1.38
N ASP A 283 24.86 3.36 0.21
CA ASP A 283 25.51 4.02 -0.92
C ASP A 283 24.81 5.34 -1.29
N GLN A 284 25.60 6.35 -1.64
CA GLN A 284 25.15 7.72 -2.00
C GLN A 284 24.49 8.53 -0.87
N VAL A 285 24.36 8.00 0.35
CA VAL A 285 23.95 8.78 1.51
C VAL A 285 25.16 9.53 2.07
N LEU A 286 25.16 10.86 1.90
CA LEU A 286 26.21 11.73 2.42
C LEU A 286 26.13 11.88 3.96
N PRO A 287 27.25 12.18 4.63
CA PRO A 287 27.21 12.70 6.00
C PRO A 287 26.35 13.98 6.07
N TRP A 288 25.55 14.12 7.12
CA TRP A 288 24.60 15.25 7.23
C TRP A 288 25.30 16.62 7.24
N ASP A 289 26.48 16.70 7.83
CA ASP A 289 27.30 17.91 7.92
C ASP A 289 27.98 18.30 6.61
N GLU A 290 28.06 17.39 5.63
CA GLU A 290 28.57 17.65 4.28
C GLU A 290 27.51 18.16 3.30
N LEU A 291 26.23 18.15 3.68
CA LEU A 291 25.13 18.68 2.87
C LEU A 291 25.18 20.21 2.75
N SER A 292 24.51 20.75 1.73
CA SER A 292 24.22 22.19 1.67
C SER A 292 23.16 22.59 2.70
N ASP A 293 23.07 23.89 3.02
CA ASP A 293 22.00 24.41 3.90
C ASP A 293 20.61 24.17 3.31
N ASP A 294 20.47 24.30 1.99
CA ASP A 294 19.24 24.08 1.25
C ASP A 294 18.80 22.60 1.33
N ASP A 295 19.74 21.66 1.13
CA ASP A 295 19.48 20.23 1.27
C ASP A 295 19.04 19.89 2.69
N ARG A 296 19.78 20.35 3.72
CA ARG A 296 19.40 20.12 5.12
C ARG A 296 18.00 20.63 5.43
N THR A 297 17.65 21.81 4.95
CA THR A 297 16.34 22.44 5.19
C THR A 297 15.19 21.61 4.61
N VAL A 298 15.28 21.25 3.32
CA VAL A 298 14.25 20.46 2.64
C VAL A 298 14.15 19.07 3.23
N MET A 299 15.29 18.40 3.41
CA MET A 299 15.32 17.01 3.87
C MET A 299 14.80 16.89 5.31
N ALA A 300 15.12 17.85 6.19
CA ALA A 300 14.54 17.90 7.53
C ALA A 300 13.01 18.09 7.46
N ARG A 301 12.51 19.01 6.62
CA ARG A 301 11.07 19.25 6.47
C ARG A 301 10.29 18.00 6.03
N MET A 302 10.87 17.18 5.13
CA MET A 302 10.25 15.92 4.73
C MET A 302 10.18 14.89 5.88
N GLN A 303 11.20 14.85 6.74
CA GLN A 303 11.18 14.00 7.93
C GLN A 303 10.18 14.50 8.99
N GLU A 304 10.00 15.82 9.13
CA GLU A 304 8.96 16.40 9.98
C GLU A 304 7.56 15.96 9.54
N ALA A 305 7.28 15.96 8.23
CA ALA A 305 6.01 15.51 7.69
C ALA A 305 5.76 14.02 7.95
N PHE A 306 6.76 13.16 7.76
CA PHE A 306 6.67 11.74 8.12
C PHE A 306 6.38 11.55 9.61
N ALA A 307 7.14 12.23 10.48
CA ALA A 307 6.97 12.11 11.93
C ALA A 307 5.59 12.59 12.41
N ALA A 308 5.09 13.69 11.83
CA ALA A 308 3.75 14.20 12.10
C ALA A 308 2.65 13.20 11.71
N MET A 309 2.79 12.53 10.57
CA MET A 309 1.82 11.51 10.11
C MET A 309 1.82 10.27 11.00
N VAL A 310 2.99 9.83 11.48
CA VAL A 310 3.11 8.71 12.42
C VAL A 310 2.50 9.05 13.79
N ASP A 311 2.77 10.24 14.32
CA ASP A 311 2.20 10.74 15.58
C ASP A 311 0.67 10.86 15.51
N HIS A 312 0.15 11.51 14.46
CA HIS A 312 -1.28 11.61 14.20
C HIS A 312 -1.93 10.22 14.15
N THR A 313 -1.29 9.28 13.46
CA THR A 313 -1.77 7.90 13.36
C THR A 313 -1.83 7.21 14.72
N ASP A 314 -0.80 7.36 15.56
CA ASP A 314 -0.80 6.82 16.93
C ASP A 314 -1.96 7.38 17.76
N VAL A 315 -2.21 8.69 17.68
CA VAL A 315 -3.32 9.34 18.37
C VAL A 315 -4.67 8.76 17.92
N GLN A 316 -4.87 8.53 16.63
CA GLN A 316 -6.10 7.92 16.12
C GLN A 316 -6.24 6.47 16.59
N LEU A 317 -5.17 5.66 16.57
CA LEU A 317 -5.20 4.33 17.16
C LEU A 317 -5.56 4.38 18.65
N GLY A 318 -5.08 5.39 19.38
CA GLY A 318 -5.45 5.63 20.78
C GLY A 318 -6.96 5.76 20.99
N ARG A 319 -7.67 6.40 20.05
CA ARG A 319 -9.14 6.51 20.09
C ARG A 319 -9.82 5.14 19.96
N LEU A 320 -9.34 4.28 19.06
CA LEU A 320 -9.86 2.91 18.91
C LEU A 320 -9.61 2.09 20.19
N ILE A 321 -8.39 2.12 20.74
CA ILE A 321 -8.07 1.37 21.95
C ILE A 321 -8.90 1.87 23.14
N ALA A 322 -9.03 3.18 23.33
CA ALA A 322 -9.87 3.76 24.38
C ALA A 322 -11.34 3.38 24.21
N HIS A 323 -11.83 3.27 22.97
CA HIS A 323 -13.17 2.78 22.71
C HIS A 323 -13.36 1.33 23.15
N LEU A 324 -12.42 0.43 22.81
CA LEU A 324 -12.45 -0.98 23.22
C LEU A 324 -12.49 -1.12 24.75
N GLU A 325 -11.70 -0.30 25.46
CA GLU A 325 -11.69 -0.24 26.93
C GLU A 325 -13.06 0.22 27.47
N ARG A 326 -13.62 1.29 26.90
CA ARG A 326 -14.91 1.85 27.32
C ARG A 326 -16.08 0.86 27.18
N ILE A 327 -16.08 0.03 26.14
CA ILE A 327 -17.13 -0.97 25.92
C ILE A 327 -16.83 -2.33 26.56
N GLY A 328 -15.67 -2.49 27.22
CA GLY A 328 -15.26 -3.73 27.86
C GLY A 328 -14.83 -4.84 26.91
N ALA A 329 -14.49 -4.52 25.66
CA ALA A 329 -14.02 -5.50 24.66
C ALA A 329 -12.49 -5.70 24.66
N ARG A 330 -11.75 -4.76 25.27
CA ARG A 330 -10.27 -4.71 25.23
C ARG A 330 -9.59 -5.99 25.70
N ASP A 331 -10.05 -6.59 26.79
CA ASP A 331 -9.34 -7.70 27.44
C ASP A 331 -9.27 -8.94 26.55
N ASN A 332 -10.38 -9.29 25.89
CA ASN A 332 -10.47 -10.45 25.00
C ASN A 332 -10.32 -10.10 23.50
N THR A 333 -9.63 -9.01 23.19
CA THR A 333 -9.25 -8.66 21.82
C THR A 333 -7.76 -8.92 21.61
N LEU A 334 -7.44 -9.82 20.68
CA LEU A 334 -6.10 -10.05 20.16
C LEU A 334 -5.77 -8.96 19.14
N ILE A 335 -4.84 -8.08 19.49
CA ILE A 335 -4.33 -7.03 18.62
C ILE A 335 -2.96 -7.46 18.08
N VAL A 336 -2.87 -7.58 16.76
CA VAL A 336 -1.61 -7.80 16.03
C VAL A 336 -1.28 -6.50 15.32
N PHE A 337 -0.15 -5.88 15.65
CA PHE A 337 0.30 -4.63 15.05
C PHE A 337 1.61 -4.87 14.29
N MET A 338 1.71 -4.34 13.07
CA MET A 338 2.91 -4.46 12.25
C MET A 338 3.08 -3.34 11.23
N SER A 339 4.29 -3.18 10.70
CA SER A 339 4.50 -2.53 9.39
C SER A 339 4.56 -3.59 8.29
N ASP A 340 4.16 -3.25 7.06
CA ASP A 340 4.17 -4.21 5.94
C ASP A 340 5.51 -4.33 5.20
N ASN A 341 6.44 -3.41 5.40
CA ASN A 341 7.80 -3.46 4.88
C ASN A 341 8.70 -2.40 5.57
N GLY A 342 9.98 -2.33 5.20
CA GLY A 342 10.91 -1.32 5.69
C GLY A 342 10.61 0.11 5.24
N ALA A 343 11.39 1.10 5.69
CA ALA A 343 11.24 2.48 5.26
C ALA A 343 11.43 2.64 3.73
N SER A 344 10.64 3.50 3.09
CA SER A 344 10.61 3.68 1.64
C SER A 344 11.89 4.34 1.09
N GLN A 345 12.43 3.83 -0.02
CA GLN A 345 13.52 4.49 -0.76
C GLN A 345 13.04 5.32 -1.95
N GLU A 346 11.72 5.46 -2.14
CA GLU A 346 11.13 6.02 -3.36
C GLU A 346 11.28 7.55 -3.46
N GLY A 347 11.74 8.21 -2.39
CA GLY A 347 12.14 9.62 -2.44
C GLY A 347 13.54 9.88 -3.03
N GLY A 348 14.35 8.84 -3.29
CA GLY A 348 15.68 9.01 -3.89
C GLY A 348 16.70 9.68 -2.96
N VAL A 349 17.82 10.13 -3.53
CA VAL A 349 18.90 10.81 -2.79
C VAL A 349 18.42 12.11 -2.13
N ASN A 350 17.57 12.88 -2.82
CA ASN A 350 17.19 14.23 -2.42
C ASN A 350 15.86 14.32 -1.67
N GLY A 351 15.10 13.23 -1.64
CA GLY A 351 13.66 13.32 -1.39
C GLY A 351 12.93 13.93 -2.59
N THR A 352 11.61 13.88 -2.55
CA THR A 352 10.77 14.42 -3.62
C THR A 352 9.52 15.08 -3.06
N THR A 353 9.08 16.18 -3.68
CA THR A 353 7.73 16.75 -3.51
C THR A 353 6.74 16.23 -4.55
N ASN A 354 7.18 15.29 -5.42
CA ASN A 354 6.40 14.70 -6.50
C ASN A 354 6.72 13.21 -6.65
N THR A 355 5.86 12.33 -6.16
CA THR A 355 6.12 10.88 -6.16
C THR A 355 6.10 10.25 -7.56
N ILE A 356 5.39 10.85 -8.51
CA ILE A 356 5.30 10.36 -9.90
C ILE A 356 6.63 10.50 -10.66
N ALA A 357 7.52 11.40 -10.22
CA ALA A 357 8.86 11.53 -10.80
C ALA A 357 9.65 10.22 -10.68
N TYR A 358 9.64 9.60 -9.49
CA TYR A 358 10.32 8.32 -9.24
C TYR A 358 9.81 7.21 -10.18
N GLU A 359 8.50 7.11 -10.35
CA GLU A 359 7.88 6.09 -11.22
C GLU A 359 8.22 6.26 -12.70
N ASN A 360 8.52 7.48 -13.13
CA ASN A 360 8.98 7.74 -14.49
C ASN A 360 10.51 7.67 -14.65
N GLY A 361 11.25 7.38 -13.57
CA GLY A 361 12.71 7.36 -13.56
C GLY A 361 13.36 8.75 -13.61
N ASP A 362 12.60 9.79 -13.24
CA ASP A 362 13.06 11.17 -13.17
C ASP A 362 13.48 11.53 -11.73
N THR A 363 14.42 12.46 -11.56
CA THR A 363 14.91 12.92 -10.24
C THR A 363 14.48 14.34 -9.97
N VAL A 364 13.94 14.59 -8.77
CA VAL A 364 13.61 15.95 -8.32
C VAL A 364 14.84 16.61 -7.70
N THR A 365 15.11 17.85 -8.11
CA THR A 365 16.22 18.65 -7.62
C THR A 365 15.88 19.36 -6.31
N THR A 366 16.88 19.69 -5.50
CA THR A 366 16.70 20.48 -4.27
C THR A 366 16.00 21.81 -4.52
N ALA A 367 16.31 22.51 -5.63
CA ALA A 367 15.66 23.76 -6.00
C ALA A 367 14.15 23.59 -6.27
N GLN A 368 13.75 22.47 -6.90
CA GLN A 368 12.33 22.14 -7.09
C GLN A 368 11.65 21.81 -5.76
N ASN A 369 12.32 21.04 -4.89
CA ASN A 369 11.78 20.74 -3.56
C ASN A 369 11.61 22.02 -2.71
N LEU A 370 12.57 22.94 -2.75
CA LEU A 370 12.51 24.24 -2.06
C LEU A 370 11.32 25.09 -2.51
N ALA A 371 10.98 25.06 -3.80
CA ALA A 371 9.84 25.80 -4.33
C ALA A 371 8.49 25.36 -3.73
N GLY A 372 8.41 24.13 -3.21
CA GLY A 372 7.22 23.57 -2.53
C GLY A 372 7.42 23.33 -1.03
N LEU A 373 8.44 23.94 -0.40
CA LEU A 373 8.83 23.66 1.00
C LEU A 373 7.67 23.83 2.00
N ASP A 374 6.86 24.87 1.82
CA ASP A 374 5.75 25.20 2.71
C ASP A 374 4.54 24.28 2.52
N ASP A 375 4.45 23.59 1.37
CA ASP A 375 3.39 22.64 1.07
C ASP A 375 3.72 21.21 1.55
N ILE A 376 4.96 20.93 1.96
CA ILE A 376 5.39 19.59 2.43
C ILE A 376 4.59 19.19 3.67
N GLY A 377 3.89 18.05 3.58
CA GLY A 377 2.99 17.57 4.62
C GLY A 377 1.53 17.93 4.40
N GLY A 378 1.23 18.84 3.47
CA GLY A 378 -0.11 19.32 3.17
C GLY A 378 -0.76 18.65 1.95
N PRO A 379 -2.00 19.04 1.63
CA PRO A 379 -2.76 18.50 0.48
C PRO A 379 -2.21 18.95 -0.88
N ARG A 380 -1.18 19.81 -0.92
CA ARG A 380 -0.71 20.46 -2.15
C ARG A 380 0.53 19.84 -2.79
N ASN A 381 1.10 18.82 -2.16
CA ASN A 381 2.16 18.04 -2.77
C ASN A 381 2.11 16.61 -2.25
N HIS A 382 2.85 15.74 -2.93
CA HIS A 382 3.07 14.38 -2.45
C HIS A 382 4.53 14.20 -2.15
N SER A 383 4.88 14.40 -0.88
CA SER A 383 6.26 14.31 -0.43
C SER A 383 6.69 12.90 -0.04
N ASN A 384 7.95 12.55 -0.33
CA ASN A 384 8.65 11.40 0.23
C ASN A 384 10.07 11.83 0.64
N TYR A 385 10.56 11.32 1.76
CA TYR A 385 11.85 11.68 2.34
C TYR A 385 13.06 11.12 1.55
N PRO A 386 14.27 11.67 1.72
CA PRO A 386 15.47 11.12 1.12
C PRO A 386 15.91 9.79 1.74
N TRP A 387 16.78 9.07 1.03
CA TRP A 387 17.45 7.84 1.48
C TRP A 387 18.09 7.93 2.87
N GLY A 388 18.69 9.07 3.23
CA GLY A 388 19.27 9.27 4.57
C GLY A 388 18.24 9.11 5.70
N TRP A 389 17.05 9.67 5.52
CA TRP A 389 15.95 9.55 6.48
C TRP A 389 15.25 8.19 6.42
N ALA A 390 15.12 7.59 5.24
CA ALA A 390 14.69 6.20 5.13
C ALA A 390 15.63 5.26 5.91
N GLN A 391 16.95 5.49 5.85
CA GLN A 391 17.91 4.66 6.58
C GLN A 391 17.82 4.90 8.08
N ALA A 392 17.56 6.15 8.50
CA ALA A 392 17.26 6.45 9.89
C ALA A 392 16.00 5.71 10.38
N GLY A 393 14.96 5.65 9.54
CA GLY A 393 13.75 4.84 9.77
C GLY A 393 14.04 3.35 9.98
N ASN A 394 15.08 2.81 9.35
CA ASN A 394 15.47 1.41 9.47
C ASN A 394 16.54 1.14 10.53
N THR A 395 16.93 2.12 11.34
CA THR A 395 18.00 1.96 12.35
C THR A 395 17.79 0.68 13.19
N PRO A 396 18.81 -0.20 13.34
CA PRO A 396 20.21 -0.02 12.94
C PRO A 396 20.60 -0.68 11.61
N LEU A 397 19.63 -0.99 10.76
CA LEU A 397 19.72 -1.92 9.64
C LEU A 397 20.20 -1.26 8.33
N LYS A 398 20.61 -2.11 7.38
CA LYS A 398 21.02 -1.74 6.01
C LYS A 398 19.85 -1.71 5.04
N ARG A 399 19.92 -0.81 4.05
CA ARG A 399 18.95 -0.69 2.94
C ARG A 399 17.50 -0.41 3.38
N TYR A 400 16.53 -0.68 2.50
CA TYR A 400 15.19 -0.10 2.52
C TYR A 400 14.13 -1.09 2.00
N LYS A 401 12.87 -0.66 2.03
CA LYS A 401 11.80 -1.20 1.15
C LYS A 401 12.36 -1.49 -0.24
N GLN A 402 11.83 -2.53 -0.88
CA GLN A 402 12.27 -3.13 -2.15
C GLN A 402 13.54 -4.00 -2.05
N ASN A 403 14.37 -3.90 -1.00
CA ASN A 403 15.58 -4.73 -0.83
C ASN A 403 15.38 -5.89 0.17
N THR A 404 16.14 -6.97 0.02
CA THR A 404 16.06 -8.17 0.89
C THR A 404 17.01 -8.15 2.10
N HIS A 405 17.86 -7.13 2.22
CA HIS A 405 18.61 -6.79 3.43
C HIS A 405 17.68 -6.46 4.59
N ALA A 406 18.17 -6.52 5.83
CA ALA A 406 17.34 -6.41 7.02
C ALA A 406 16.50 -5.13 7.07
N GLY A 407 16.99 -3.99 6.57
CA GLY A 407 16.21 -2.75 6.54
C GLY A 407 15.01 -2.76 5.60
N GLY A 408 14.92 -3.70 4.65
CA GLY A 408 13.74 -3.87 3.81
C GLY A 408 12.73 -4.88 4.32
N VAL A 409 13.18 -5.89 5.08
CA VAL A 409 12.33 -7.02 5.49
C VAL A 409 12.06 -7.09 6.98
N ARG A 410 12.94 -6.61 7.87
CA ARG A 410 12.70 -6.61 9.32
C ARG A 410 11.89 -5.39 9.71
N VAL A 411 10.76 -5.61 10.36
CA VAL A 411 9.75 -4.58 10.63
C VAL A 411 9.29 -4.62 12.09
N PRO A 412 8.72 -3.53 12.63
CA PRO A 412 8.08 -3.56 13.93
C PRO A 412 6.92 -4.56 13.94
N PHE A 413 6.82 -5.37 14.99
CA PHE A 413 5.75 -6.34 15.17
C PHE A 413 5.42 -6.53 16.66
N ILE A 414 4.15 -6.38 17.01
CA ILE A 414 3.64 -6.45 18.39
C ILE A 414 2.39 -7.33 18.41
N ILE A 415 2.27 -8.19 19.41
CA ILE A 415 1.02 -8.88 19.74
C ILE A 415 0.58 -8.48 21.14
N ASN A 416 -0.66 -8.02 21.30
CA ASN A 416 -1.23 -7.66 22.59
C ASN A 416 -2.59 -8.35 22.77
N TRP A 417 -2.76 -9.07 23.88
CA TRP A 417 -4.01 -9.77 24.22
C TRP A 417 -4.08 -10.01 25.74
N PRO A 418 -4.66 -9.08 26.53
CA PRO A 418 -4.59 -9.15 27.99
C PRO A 418 -5.19 -10.43 28.59
N ALA A 419 -6.24 -10.99 27.99
CA ALA A 419 -6.86 -12.22 28.48
C ALA A 419 -6.07 -13.51 28.16
N GLY A 420 -5.14 -13.46 27.20
CA GLY A 420 -4.38 -14.65 26.77
C GLY A 420 -2.86 -14.51 26.87
N ILE A 421 -2.37 -13.37 27.34
CA ILE A 421 -0.96 -13.13 27.65
C ILE A 421 -0.88 -12.73 29.12
N GLU A 422 -0.30 -13.60 29.94
CA GLU A 422 -0.01 -13.29 31.34
C GLU A 422 0.93 -12.08 31.42
N ALA A 423 0.69 -11.16 32.35
CA ALA A 423 1.45 -9.91 32.45
C ALA A 423 2.95 -10.13 32.61
N GLU A 424 3.36 -11.21 33.29
CA GLU A 424 4.78 -11.57 33.47
C GLU A 424 5.44 -12.10 32.18
N SER A 425 4.64 -12.43 31.17
CA SER A 425 5.12 -12.88 29.85
C SER A 425 5.33 -11.72 28.87
N ALA A 426 4.89 -10.49 29.20
CA ALA A 426 5.13 -9.32 28.37
C ALA A 426 6.64 -9.06 28.15
N GLY A 427 6.99 -8.54 26.98
CA GLY A 427 8.37 -8.19 26.62
C GLY A 427 8.85 -8.76 25.28
N TRP A 428 10.16 -8.65 25.05
CA TRP A 428 10.76 -8.92 23.74
C TRP A 428 10.88 -10.40 23.37
N ARG A 429 10.68 -10.71 22.08
CA ARG A 429 10.83 -12.02 21.45
C ARG A 429 11.88 -11.95 20.33
N PRO A 430 13.08 -12.52 20.54
CA PRO A 430 14.16 -12.47 19.55
C PRO A 430 14.08 -13.58 18.50
N GLN A 431 13.12 -14.51 18.62
CA GLN A 431 12.97 -15.65 17.70
C GLN A 431 12.65 -15.17 16.28
N PHE A 432 13.25 -15.84 15.29
CA PHE A 432 13.03 -15.51 13.89
C PHE A 432 11.62 -15.91 13.46
N HIS A 433 10.84 -14.94 13.00
CA HIS A 433 9.53 -15.17 12.40
C HIS A 433 9.35 -14.35 11.13
N SER A 434 8.41 -14.79 10.31
CA SER A 434 8.02 -14.10 9.08
C SER A 434 6.52 -13.83 9.07
N VAL A 435 6.07 -12.87 8.27
CA VAL A 435 4.65 -12.52 8.11
C VAL A 435 3.75 -13.70 7.78
N ILE A 436 4.27 -14.74 7.12
CA ILE A 436 3.50 -15.97 6.86
C ILE A 436 3.12 -16.74 8.14
N ASP A 437 3.75 -16.44 9.28
CA ASP A 437 3.47 -17.04 10.60
C ASP A 437 2.23 -16.42 11.28
N VAL A 438 1.77 -15.25 10.83
CA VAL A 438 0.66 -14.53 11.49
C VAL A 438 -0.67 -15.26 11.33
N THR A 439 -1.05 -15.63 10.10
CA THR A 439 -2.30 -16.40 9.84
C THR A 439 -2.38 -17.68 10.66
N PRO A 440 -1.39 -18.61 10.64
CA PRO A 440 -1.49 -19.82 11.46
C PRO A 440 -1.51 -19.53 12.96
N THR A 441 -0.86 -18.45 13.42
CA THR A 441 -0.96 -18.04 14.83
C THR A 441 -2.38 -17.64 15.21
N ILE A 442 -3.03 -16.80 14.40
CA ILE A 442 -4.42 -16.36 14.66
C ILE A 442 -5.38 -17.55 14.61
N LEU A 443 -5.22 -18.45 13.63
CA LEU A 443 -6.04 -19.65 13.52
C LEU A 443 -5.87 -20.58 14.74
N ASP A 444 -4.64 -20.80 15.21
CA ASP A 444 -4.31 -21.60 16.39
C ASP A 444 -4.97 -21.02 17.65
N LEU A 445 -4.81 -19.72 17.89
CA LEU A 445 -5.41 -19.02 19.04
C LEU A 445 -6.94 -18.96 18.98
N ALA A 446 -7.52 -18.91 17.77
CA ALA A 446 -8.97 -18.96 17.57
C ALA A 446 -9.54 -20.38 17.63
N GLY A 447 -8.70 -21.42 17.64
CA GLY A 447 -9.10 -22.82 17.57
C GLY A 447 -9.70 -23.22 16.21
N VAL A 448 -9.27 -22.59 15.12
CA VAL A 448 -9.74 -22.80 13.75
C VAL A 448 -8.67 -23.56 12.96
N GLN A 449 -9.07 -24.56 12.18
CA GLN A 449 -8.17 -25.31 11.31
C GLN A 449 -8.22 -24.76 9.88
N ALA A 450 -7.05 -24.63 9.24
CA ALA A 450 -6.99 -24.29 7.82
C ALA A 450 -7.57 -25.45 6.99
N PRO A 451 -8.50 -25.19 6.05
CA PRO A 451 -9.15 -26.26 5.30
C PRO A 451 -8.23 -26.83 4.20
N GLU A 452 -8.29 -28.15 3.99
CA GLU A 452 -7.63 -28.81 2.85
C GLU A 452 -8.36 -28.53 1.52
N ILE A 453 -9.68 -28.33 1.57
CA ILE A 453 -10.53 -27.97 0.45
C ILE A 453 -11.42 -26.82 0.89
N TYR A 454 -11.40 -25.72 0.16
CA TYR A 454 -12.25 -24.56 0.42
C TYR A 454 -13.10 -24.26 -0.83
N ARG A 455 -14.43 -24.26 -0.66
CA ARG A 455 -15.42 -24.05 -1.74
C ARG A 455 -15.16 -24.91 -3.00
N GLY A 456 -14.75 -26.15 -2.80
CA GLY A 456 -14.46 -27.11 -3.87
C GLY A 456 -13.06 -26.99 -4.49
N VAL A 457 -12.21 -26.07 -4.02
CA VAL A 457 -10.84 -25.88 -4.51
C VAL A 457 -9.83 -26.47 -3.51
N PRO A 458 -8.96 -27.41 -3.92
CA PRO A 458 -7.85 -27.88 -3.10
C PRO A 458 -6.89 -26.75 -2.73
N GLN A 459 -6.58 -26.65 -1.44
CA GLN A 459 -5.76 -25.57 -0.90
C GLN A 459 -4.27 -25.95 -0.90
N LEU A 460 -3.42 -24.93 -1.09
CA LEU A 460 -1.99 -25.02 -0.81
C LEU A 460 -1.80 -25.27 0.70
N PRO A 461 -0.76 -26.00 1.12
CA PRO A 461 -0.43 -26.08 2.54
C PRO A 461 -0.16 -24.67 3.09
N VAL A 462 -0.46 -24.45 4.37
CA VAL A 462 0.03 -23.25 5.07
C VAL A 462 1.56 -23.39 5.18
N HIS A 463 2.30 -22.34 4.83
CA HIS A 463 3.78 -22.35 4.87
C HIS A 463 4.32 -21.77 6.18
N GLY A 464 3.48 -21.02 6.90
CA GLY A 464 3.79 -20.48 8.22
C GLY A 464 3.77 -21.50 9.35
N THR A 465 4.38 -21.13 10.46
CA THR A 465 4.37 -21.86 11.74
C THR A 465 3.82 -20.93 12.83
N SER A 466 2.88 -21.42 13.64
CA SER A 466 2.29 -20.63 14.73
C SER A 466 3.34 -20.14 15.74
N MET A 467 3.22 -18.88 16.15
CA MET A 467 4.02 -18.20 17.18
C MET A 467 3.44 -18.40 18.59
N ALA A 468 2.31 -19.08 18.75
CA ALA A 468 1.60 -19.21 20.04
C ALA A 468 2.47 -19.80 21.17
N TYR A 469 3.50 -20.58 20.83
CA TYR A 469 4.45 -21.12 21.80
C TYR A 469 5.21 -20.04 22.59
N LEU A 470 5.37 -18.84 22.03
CA LEU A 470 6.05 -17.72 22.67
C LEU A 470 5.20 -16.96 23.68
N PHE A 471 3.92 -17.31 23.82
CA PHE A 471 3.00 -16.62 24.74
C PHE A 471 3.30 -16.99 26.19
N GLY A 472 3.67 -18.25 26.45
CA GLY A 472 4.09 -18.72 27.78
C GLY A 472 5.57 -19.10 27.90
N GLU A 473 6.30 -19.22 26.77
CA GLU A 473 7.70 -19.65 26.76
C GLU A 473 8.61 -18.64 26.03
N PRO A 474 8.93 -17.47 26.65
CA PRO A 474 9.72 -16.42 25.99
C PRO A 474 11.12 -16.86 25.55
N GLN A 475 11.66 -17.91 26.18
CA GLN A 475 12.99 -18.46 25.93
C GLN A 475 12.98 -19.73 25.05
N ALA A 476 11.82 -20.11 24.49
CA ALA A 476 11.74 -21.24 23.59
C ALA A 476 12.57 -21.00 22.33
N GLN A 477 13.13 -22.09 21.78
CA GLN A 477 13.86 -22.04 20.51
C GLN A 477 12.92 -21.69 19.35
N THR A 478 13.46 -20.99 18.37
CA THR A 478 12.76 -20.67 17.12
C THR A 478 12.26 -21.96 16.44
N ARG A 479 10.96 -22.05 16.16
CA ARG A 479 10.36 -23.21 15.46
C ARG A 479 10.45 -23.12 13.92
N ARG A 480 10.79 -21.94 13.39
CA ARG A 480 11.05 -21.71 11.97
C ARG A 480 12.53 -22.00 11.66
N HIS A 481 12.78 -22.80 10.61
CA HIS A 481 14.14 -23.20 10.22
C HIS A 481 14.65 -22.47 8.97
N THR A 482 13.76 -22.06 8.06
CA THR A 482 14.13 -21.47 6.78
C THR A 482 13.11 -20.42 6.34
N GLN A 483 13.59 -19.33 5.72
CA GLN A 483 12.76 -18.39 4.97
C GLN A 483 13.59 -17.80 3.83
N TYR A 484 13.07 -17.87 2.59
CA TYR A 484 13.66 -17.18 1.45
C TYR A 484 13.01 -15.80 1.26
N PHE A 485 13.71 -14.92 0.56
CA PHE A 485 13.25 -13.60 0.14
C PHE A 485 13.68 -13.36 -1.31
N GLU A 486 12.79 -12.76 -2.09
CA GLU A 486 13.09 -12.22 -3.41
C GLU A 486 12.23 -10.98 -3.64
N MET A 487 12.83 -9.92 -4.17
CA MET A 487 12.14 -8.71 -4.62
C MET A 487 13.01 -7.95 -5.61
N TYR A 488 12.48 -7.59 -6.78
CA TYR A 488 13.23 -6.90 -7.86
C TYR A 488 14.58 -7.54 -8.22
N GLY A 489 14.69 -8.86 -8.12
CA GLY A 489 15.93 -9.58 -8.37
C GLY A 489 16.91 -9.59 -7.20
N HIS A 490 16.68 -8.83 -6.13
CA HIS A 490 17.40 -8.97 -4.86
C HIS A 490 17.04 -10.31 -4.21
N ARG A 491 18.03 -10.99 -3.61
CA ARG A 491 17.86 -12.38 -3.13
C ARG A 491 18.37 -12.51 -1.72
N ALA A 492 17.64 -13.20 -0.85
CA ALA A 492 18.16 -13.58 0.46
C ALA A 492 17.56 -14.88 0.95
N ILE A 493 18.28 -15.57 1.83
CA ILE A 493 17.76 -16.70 2.60
C ILE A 493 18.26 -16.62 4.02
N TRP A 494 17.34 -16.81 4.97
CA TRP A 494 17.68 -17.12 6.35
C TRP A 494 17.50 -18.62 6.59
N HIS A 495 18.49 -19.25 7.23
CA HIS A 495 18.44 -20.65 7.62
C HIS A 495 19.22 -20.86 8.94
N GLU A 496 18.50 -21.24 9.99
CA GLU A 496 19.07 -21.61 11.30
C GLU A 496 20.12 -20.62 11.83
N GLY A 497 19.74 -19.34 11.93
CA GLY A 497 20.59 -18.25 12.44
C GLY A 497 21.43 -17.56 11.36
N TRP A 498 21.74 -18.24 10.25
CA TRP A 498 22.54 -17.69 9.16
C TRP A 498 21.68 -17.00 8.11
N LYS A 499 22.18 -15.90 7.55
CA LYS A 499 21.57 -15.23 6.40
C LYS A 499 22.58 -14.99 5.29
N ALA A 500 22.25 -15.43 4.08
CA ALA A 500 22.94 -15.01 2.86
C ALA A 500 22.05 -14.01 2.11
N VAL A 501 22.63 -12.93 1.58
CA VAL A 501 21.90 -11.88 0.86
C VAL A 501 22.73 -11.32 -0.30
N ALA A 502 22.06 -11.01 -1.41
CA ALA A 502 22.63 -10.38 -2.58
C ALA A 502 21.81 -9.15 -2.96
N PHE A 503 22.49 -8.00 -3.05
CA PHE A 503 21.98 -6.84 -3.77
C PHE A 503 22.14 -7.09 -5.27
N HIS A 504 21.19 -6.61 -6.06
CA HIS A 504 21.15 -6.79 -7.51
C HIS A 504 21.11 -5.41 -8.16
N GLU A 505 22.06 -5.16 -9.05
CA GLU A 505 22.05 -3.96 -9.88
C GLU A 505 21.14 -4.23 -11.08
N ARG A 506 20.09 -3.43 -11.24
CA ARG A 506 19.09 -3.64 -12.29
C ARG A 506 19.75 -3.68 -13.68
N HIS A 507 19.29 -4.61 -14.52
CA HIS A 507 19.73 -4.91 -15.88
C HIS A 507 21.15 -5.47 -15.99
N SER A 508 21.78 -5.85 -14.88
CA SER A 508 23.03 -6.61 -14.87
C SER A 508 22.78 -8.12 -14.91
N SER A 509 23.84 -8.92 -15.05
CA SER A 509 23.71 -10.37 -14.88
C SER A 509 23.55 -10.71 -13.40
N TYR A 510 22.60 -11.58 -13.06
CA TYR A 510 22.48 -12.13 -11.71
C TYR A 510 23.73 -12.90 -11.24
N ASP A 511 24.60 -13.32 -12.16
CA ASP A 511 25.89 -13.97 -11.85
C ASP A 511 26.95 -12.96 -11.37
N ASP A 512 26.76 -11.67 -11.65
CA ASP A 512 27.66 -10.59 -11.23
C ASP A 512 27.36 -10.11 -9.79
N ASP A 513 26.22 -10.52 -9.23
CA ASP A 513 25.81 -10.12 -7.88
C ASP A 513 26.76 -10.69 -6.82
N ARG A 514 27.21 -9.80 -5.93
CA ARG A 514 27.96 -10.20 -4.75
C ARG A 514 27.01 -10.67 -3.65
N TRP A 515 27.20 -11.92 -3.23
CA TRP A 515 26.58 -12.43 -2.01
C TRP A 515 27.39 -12.07 -0.77
N GLU A 516 26.69 -11.63 0.26
CA GLU A 516 27.18 -11.41 1.62
C GLU A 516 26.65 -12.53 2.54
N LEU A 517 27.36 -12.80 3.64
CA LEU A 517 26.97 -13.81 4.62
C LEU A 517 27.02 -13.24 6.04
N TYR A 518 25.99 -13.50 6.85
CA TYR A 518 25.87 -13.02 8.23
C TYR A 518 25.37 -14.13 9.16
N HIS A 519 25.80 -14.13 10.42
CA HIS A 519 25.20 -14.91 11.50
C HIS A 519 24.36 -13.98 12.37
N LEU A 520 23.03 -13.98 12.19
CA LEU A 520 22.16 -12.95 12.77
C LEU A 520 22.02 -13.02 14.29
N ASP A 521 22.30 -14.18 14.90
CA ASP A 521 22.34 -14.29 16.36
C ASP A 521 23.53 -13.53 16.99
N GLU A 522 24.56 -13.20 16.18
CA GLU A 522 25.75 -12.46 16.60
C GLU A 522 25.83 -11.06 15.96
N ASP A 523 25.15 -10.87 14.81
CA ASP A 523 25.19 -9.65 14.02
C ASP A 523 23.79 -9.22 13.61
N PHE A 524 23.09 -8.57 14.54
CA PHE A 524 21.71 -8.11 14.36
C PHE A 524 21.54 -7.22 13.12
N SER A 525 22.53 -6.37 12.82
CA SER A 525 22.44 -5.30 11.81
C SER A 525 23.13 -5.64 10.48
N GLU A 526 23.57 -6.88 10.28
CA GLU A 526 24.27 -7.34 9.07
C GLU A 526 25.55 -6.53 8.79
N CYS A 527 26.33 -6.17 9.80
CA CYS A 527 27.52 -5.31 9.64
C CYS A 527 28.81 -6.04 9.26
N THR A 528 28.91 -7.34 9.58
CA THR A 528 30.15 -8.12 9.47
C THR A 528 29.99 -9.21 8.43
N ASP A 529 30.37 -8.93 7.18
CA ASP A 529 30.29 -9.90 6.08
C ASP A 529 31.30 -11.04 6.27
N LEU A 530 30.79 -12.25 6.44
CA LEU A 530 31.53 -13.50 6.64
C LEU A 530 31.76 -14.27 5.33
N ALA A 531 31.31 -13.77 4.18
CA ALA A 531 31.38 -14.51 2.91
C ALA A 531 32.79 -15.02 2.56
N GLY A 532 33.82 -14.20 2.82
CA GLY A 532 35.22 -14.59 2.61
C GLY A 532 35.79 -15.52 3.68
N ALA A 533 35.23 -15.49 4.90
CA ALA A 533 35.68 -16.31 6.02
C ALA A 533 35.00 -17.70 6.03
N GLU A 534 33.74 -17.78 5.58
CA GLU A 534 32.89 -18.97 5.62
C GLU A 534 32.30 -19.31 4.22
N PRO A 535 33.16 -19.51 3.18
CA PRO A 535 32.70 -19.68 1.80
C PRO A 535 31.88 -20.95 1.57
N GLU A 536 32.13 -22.01 2.34
CA GLU A 536 31.35 -23.26 2.26
C GLU A 536 29.92 -23.05 2.77
N LYS A 537 29.77 -22.31 3.88
CA LYS A 537 28.45 -21.96 4.43
C LYS A 537 27.67 -21.05 3.49
N LEU A 538 28.36 -20.11 2.85
CA LEU A 538 27.74 -19.26 1.84
C LEU A 538 27.22 -20.09 0.65
N ALA A 539 28.04 -20.99 0.12
CA ALA A 539 27.65 -21.85 -1.01
C ALA A 539 26.45 -22.76 -0.65
N GLU A 540 26.41 -23.29 0.57
CA GLU A 540 25.26 -24.04 1.11
C GLU A 540 23.98 -23.22 1.06
N LEU A 541 24.01 -21.98 1.58
CA LEU A 541 22.85 -21.09 1.64
C LEU A 541 22.40 -20.66 0.24
N ILE A 542 23.33 -20.34 -0.66
CA ILE A 542 23.00 -20.03 -2.06
C ILE A 542 22.29 -21.21 -2.72
N GLY A 543 22.81 -22.44 -2.57
CA GLY A 543 22.16 -23.64 -3.10
C GLY A 543 20.76 -23.86 -2.52
N ARG A 544 20.59 -23.62 -1.21
CA ARG A 544 19.29 -23.70 -0.55
C ARG A 544 18.33 -22.61 -1.06
N TRP A 545 18.80 -21.40 -1.32
CA TRP A 545 17.98 -20.33 -1.90
C TRP A 545 17.41 -20.77 -3.26
N TRP A 546 18.23 -21.32 -4.16
CA TRP A 546 17.75 -21.82 -5.46
C TRP A 546 16.70 -22.93 -5.31
N SER A 547 16.88 -23.85 -4.35
CA SER A 547 15.91 -24.91 -4.07
C SER A 547 14.59 -24.38 -3.53
N GLU A 548 14.62 -23.42 -2.61
CA GLU A 548 13.38 -22.82 -2.06
C GLU A 548 12.71 -21.91 -3.10
N ALA A 549 13.49 -21.22 -3.94
CA ALA A 549 13.00 -20.40 -5.04
C ALA A 549 12.21 -21.24 -6.07
N ASP A 550 12.71 -22.41 -6.45
CA ASP A 550 11.99 -23.36 -7.30
C ASP A 550 10.71 -23.86 -6.61
N ARG A 551 10.82 -24.33 -5.36
CA ARG A 551 9.70 -24.85 -4.58
C ARG A 551 8.52 -23.88 -4.46
N TYR A 552 8.80 -22.59 -4.31
CA TYR A 552 7.77 -21.58 -4.08
C TYR A 552 7.43 -20.73 -5.30
N GLY A 553 7.97 -21.06 -6.48
CA GLY A 553 7.57 -20.45 -7.75
C GLY A 553 8.17 -19.06 -8.03
N VAL A 554 9.39 -18.79 -7.56
CA VAL A 554 10.04 -17.48 -7.73
C VAL A 554 10.31 -17.14 -9.20
N PHE A 555 10.62 -18.12 -10.04
CA PHE A 555 11.04 -17.87 -11.42
C PHE A 555 9.91 -17.42 -12.37
N PRO A 556 10.22 -16.65 -13.43
CA PRO A 556 11.53 -16.05 -13.74
C PRO A 556 11.89 -14.92 -12.77
N LEU A 557 13.19 -14.63 -12.59
CA LEU A 557 13.62 -13.39 -11.92
C LEU A 557 13.34 -12.20 -12.84
N ASP A 558 12.87 -11.09 -12.26
CA ASP A 558 12.42 -9.91 -12.99
C ASP A 558 12.83 -8.65 -12.20
N ASP A 559 13.83 -7.95 -12.73
CA ASP A 559 14.52 -6.81 -12.12
C ASP A 559 13.97 -5.44 -12.58
N ARG A 560 13.10 -5.44 -13.59
CA ARG A 560 12.43 -4.23 -14.11
C ARG A 560 11.68 -3.49 -13.00
N ASN A 561 11.60 -2.17 -13.11
CA ASN A 561 10.89 -1.37 -12.13
C ASN A 561 9.36 -1.60 -12.20
N PHE A 562 8.65 -1.14 -11.17
CA PHE A 562 7.20 -1.29 -11.07
C PHE A 562 6.47 -0.70 -12.29
N ALA A 563 6.68 0.58 -12.60
CA ALA A 563 5.95 1.28 -13.65
C ALA A 563 6.16 0.65 -15.04
N GLU A 564 7.38 0.19 -15.34
CA GLU A 564 7.72 -0.55 -16.55
C GLU A 564 6.92 -1.86 -16.63
N ARG A 565 6.92 -2.65 -15.56
CA ARG A 565 6.17 -3.93 -15.51
C ARG A 565 4.67 -3.72 -15.64
N ALA A 566 4.13 -2.71 -14.97
CA ALA A 566 2.70 -2.38 -14.95
C ALA A 566 2.19 -1.79 -16.26
N ALA A 567 3.05 -1.10 -17.01
CA ALA A 567 2.72 -0.60 -18.33
C ALA A 567 2.85 -1.69 -19.41
N LYS A 568 3.83 -2.59 -19.28
CA LYS A 568 4.25 -3.48 -20.37
C LYS A 568 3.19 -4.48 -20.82
N TYR A 569 2.66 -5.29 -19.90
CA TYR A 569 1.83 -6.45 -20.24
C TYR A 569 0.41 -6.30 -19.75
N HIS A 570 -0.55 -6.69 -20.60
CA HIS A 570 -1.96 -6.69 -20.26
C HIS A 570 -2.66 -7.98 -20.72
N SER A 571 -3.54 -8.49 -19.87
CA SER A 571 -4.44 -9.59 -20.22
C SER A 571 -5.37 -9.20 -21.38
N PRO A 572 -5.80 -10.14 -22.24
CA PRO A 572 -6.85 -9.91 -23.24
C PRO A 572 -8.18 -9.44 -22.63
N SER A 573 -8.41 -9.70 -21.35
CA SER A 573 -9.59 -9.20 -20.61
C SER A 573 -9.45 -7.75 -20.16
N SER A 574 -8.24 -7.19 -20.15
CA SER A 574 -7.96 -5.85 -19.65
C SER A 574 -8.66 -4.78 -20.48
N PRO A 575 -9.30 -3.77 -19.87
CA PRO A 575 -9.84 -2.61 -20.60
C PRO A 575 -8.77 -1.85 -21.39
N ARG A 576 -7.49 -1.94 -20.99
CA ARG A 576 -6.36 -1.30 -21.66
C ARG A 576 -6.05 -1.84 -23.06
N ARG A 577 -6.77 -2.86 -23.53
CA ARG A 577 -6.68 -3.36 -24.91
C ARG A 577 -7.31 -2.42 -25.94
N PHE A 578 -8.21 -1.53 -25.53
CA PHE A 578 -8.93 -0.66 -26.45
C PHE A 578 -8.09 0.57 -26.84
N THR A 579 -8.36 1.10 -28.03
CA THR A 579 -7.79 2.37 -28.50
C THR A 579 -8.83 3.49 -28.60
N SER A 580 -10.10 3.20 -28.31
CA SER A 580 -11.19 4.17 -28.30
C SER A 580 -12.06 3.91 -27.08
N TYR A 581 -12.31 4.97 -26.32
CA TYR A 581 -13.02 4.94 -25.05
C TYR A 581 -14.11 5.99 -25.08
N ARG A 582 -15.31 5.65 -24.58
CA ARG A 582 -16.43 6.58 -24.44
C ARG A 582 -16.93 6.59 -23.00
N TYR A 583 -16.96 7.79 -22.42
CA TYR A 583 -17.41 8.04 -21.05
C TYR A 583 -18.73 8.81 -21.07
N PHE A 584 -19.63 8.47 -20.14
CA PHE A 584 -20.97 9.06 -20.06
C PHE A 584 -21.17 9.76 -18.71
N PRO A 585 -21.81 10.94 -18.68
CA PRO A 585 -22.14 11.62 -17.43
C PRO A 585 -22.91 10.72 -16.46
N GLY A 586 -22.64 10.88 -15.16
CA GLY A 586 -23.25 10.06 -14.10
C GLY A 586 -22.52 8.75 -13.81
N MET A 587 -21.45 8.44 -14.53
CA MET A 587 -20.55 7.35 -14.17
C MET A 587 -19.78 7.65 -12.87
N SER A 588 -19.38 6.61 -12.14
CA SER A 588 -18.33 6.71 -11.12
C SER A 588 -16.98 7.03 -11.78
N MET A 589 -16.04 7.54 -10.98
CA MET A 589 -14.64 7.67 -11.40
C MET A 589 -14.09 6.38 -11.99
N VAL A 590 -13.29 6.53 -13.04
CA VAL A 590 -12.54 5.47 -13.70
C VAL A 590 -11.19 5.31 -12.99
N PRO A 591 -10.91 4.18 -12.33
CA PRO A 591 -9.61 3.94 -11.70
C PRO A 591 -8.45 4.00 -12.69
N GLY A 592 -7.28 4.48 -12.27
CA GLY A 592 -6.08 4.57 -13.12
C GLY A 592 -5.68 3.24 -13.79
N GLY A 593 -5.97 2.10 -13.15
CA GLY A 593 -5.79 0.75 -13.71
C GLY A 593 -6.56 0.47 -15.01
N VAL A 594 -7.62 1.21 -15.29
CA VAL A 594 -8.51 0.99 -16.46
C VAL A 594 -8.66 2.23 -17.34
N THR A 595 -7.88 3.29 -17.11
CA THR A 595 -7.87 4.49 -17.96
C THR A 595 -7.13 4.27 -19.28
N PRO A 596 -7.32 5.15 -20.29
CA PRO A 596 -6.59 5.11 -21.54
C PRO A 596 -5.11 5.41 -21.29
N LEU A 597 -4.22 4.58 -21.84
CA LEU A 597 -2.77 4.75 -21.72
C LEU A 597 -2.25 5.82 -22.66
N ILE A 598 -2.28 7.08 -22.22
CA ILE A 598 -1.85 8.26 -23.00
C ILE A 598 -0.33 8.53 -22.95
N TYR A 599 0.47 7.58 -22.44
CA TYR A 599 1.89 7.77 -22.18
C TYR A 599 2.69 7.95 -23.47
N ASP A 600 3.44 9.05 -23.56
CA ASP A 600 4.28 9.45 -24.70
C ASP A 600 3.72 9.07 -26.10
N ARG A 601 2.45 9.37 -26.35
CA ARG A 601 1.73 9.03 -27.59
C ARG A 601 0.76 10.12 -28.02
N SER A 602 0.27 10.04 -29.26
CA SER A 602 -0.79 10.93 -29.71
C SER A 602 -2.19 10.42 -29.33
N TYR A 603 -3.09 11.35 -29.01
CA TYR A 603 -4.47 11.05 -28.65
C TYR A 603 -5.40 12.23 -28.93
N THR A 604 -6.69 11.97 -29.03
CA THR A 604 -7.73 13.00 -29.13
C THR A 604 -8.76 12.80 -28.03
N ILE A 605 -9.17 13.90 -27.39
CA ILE A 605 -10.28 13.96 -26.44
C ILE A 605 -11.36 14.83 -27.07
N THR A 606 -12.57 14.29 -27.19
CA THR A 606 -13.73 15.01 -27.72
C THR A 606 -14.88 14.94 -26.74
N ALA A 607 -15.25 16.06 -26.13
CA ALA A 607 -16.47 16.20 -25.35
C ALA A 607 -17.62 16.61 -26.28
N ALA A 608 -18.62 15.75 -26.42
CA ALA A 608 -19.87 16.09 -27.09
C ALA A 608 -20.73 16.91 -26.12
N VAL A 609 -21.05 18.14 -26.50
CA VAL A 609 -21.71 19.12 -25.62
C VAL A 609 -22.84 19.83 -26.34
N THR A 610 -23.77 20.40 -25.57
CA THR A 610 -24.61 21.50 -26.04
C THR A 610 -24.22 22.74 -25.25
N ALA A 611 -23.36 23.56 -25.84
CA ALA A 611 -22.68 24.64 -25.15
C ALA A 611 -22.53 25.90 -26.00
N THR A 612 -22.41 27.03 -25.31
CA THR A 612 -22.01 28.33 -25.84
C THR A 612 -20.74 28.79 -25.12
N SER A 613 -20.24 29.98 -25.43
CA SER A 613 -19.12 30.60 -24.70
C SER A 613 -19.46 31.00 -23.25
N ALA A 614 -20.72 30.92 -22.81
CA ALA A 614 -21.14 31.24 -21.45
C ALA A 614 -20.94 30.09 -20.44
N GLN A 615 -20.80 28.85 -20.93
CA GLN A 615 -20.67 27.68 -20.08
C GLN A 615 -19.27 27.61 -19.46
N GLU A 616 -19.22 27.13 -18.23
CA GLU A 616 -17.99 26.85 -17.48
C GLU A 616 -17.98 25.42 -16.94
N GLY A 617 -16.79 24.92 -16.62
CA GLY A 617 -16.55 23.72 -15.83
C GLY A 617 -15.67 22.68 -16.53
N VAL A 618 -15.36 21.60 -15.80
CA VAL A 618 -14.51 20.50 -16.26
C VAL A 618 -15.25 19.61 -17.25
N LEU A 619 -14.62 19.32 -18.39
CA LEU A 619 -15.12 18.33 -19.36
C LEU A 619 -14.54 16.95 -19.05
N LEU A 620 -13.22 16.87 -18.82
CA LEU A 620 -12.50 15.66 -18.43
C LEU A 620 -11.31 16.04 -17.56
N SER A 621 -11.07 15.28 -16.48
CA SER A 621 -9.86 15.37 -15.66
C SER A 621 -9.30 13.98 -15.39
N HIS A 622 -7.97 13.84 -15.41
CA HIS A 622 -7.30 12.58 -15.10
C HIS A 622 -5.93 12.83 -14.48
N GLY A 623 -5.66 12.20 -13.33
CA GLY A 623 -4.47 12.40 -12.51
C GLY A 623 -4.73 13.29 -11.30
N ASP A 624 -3.65 13.82 -10.72
CA ASP A 624 -3.62 14.50 -9.43
C ASP A 624 -2.65 15.72 -9.43
N VAL A 625 -2.32 16.21 -8.24
CA VAL A 625 -1.42 17.35 -8.05
C VAL A 625 0.00 17.13 -8.57
N ASN A 626 0.48 15.88 -8.59
CA ASN A 626 1.81 15.57 -9.10
C ASN A 626 1.85 15.51 -10.61
N GLY A 627 0.78 15.04 -11.24
CA GLY A 627 0.75 14.93 -12.69
C GLY A 627 -0.63 14.56 -13.21
N GLY A 628 -0.84 14.79 -14.50
CA GLY A 628 -2.11 14.50 -15.15
C GLY A 628 -2.48 15.53 -16.20
N HIS A 629 -3.76 15.57 -16.54
CA HIS A 629 -4.29 16.54 -17.48
C HIS A 629 -5.76 16.83 -17.25
N VAL A 630 -6.19 18.02 -17.69
CA VAL A 630 -7.57 18.47 -17.56
C VAL A 630 -7.98 19.32 -18.76
N LEU A 631 -9.17 19.04 -19.29
CA LEU A 631 -9.85 19.81 -20.33
C LEU A 631 -11.06 20.47 -19.69
N TYR A 632 -11.15 21.80 -19.77
CA TYR A 632 -12.19 22.56 -19.08
C TYR A 632 -12.52 23.88 -19.79
N VAL A 633 -13.69 24.44 -19.50
CA VAL A 633 -14.10 25.77 -19.98
C VAL A 633 -14.11 26.75 -18.81
N SER A 634 -13.46 27.90 -18.97
CA SER A 634 -13.43 28.94 -17.93
C SER A 634 -13.31 30.32 -18.57
N GLY A 635 -14.21 31.24 -18.20
CA GLY A 635 -14.24 32.60 -18.74
C GLY A 635 -14.34 32.65 -20.27
N GLY A 636 -15.18 31.81 -20.87
CA GLY A 636 -15.38 31.73 -22.32
C GLY A 636 -14.21 31.17 -23.14
N HIS A 637 -13.24 30.53 -22.47
CA HIS A 637 -12.11 29.89 -23.12
C HIS A 637 -12.13 28.38 -22.85
N LEU A 638 -11.95 27.59 -23.91
CA LEU A 638 -11.56 26.19 -23.78
C LEU A 638 -10.09 26.16 -23.38
N ARG A 639 -9.79 25.36 -22.36
CA ARG A 639 -8.46 25.25 -21.77
C ARG A 639 -8.07 23.79 -21.66
N TYR A 640 -6.84 23.50 -22.04
CA TYR A 640 -6.17 22.25 -21.77
C TYR A 640 -4.95 22.52 -20.90
N GLU A 641 -4.90 21.88 -19.74
CA GLU A 641 -3.74 21.92 -18.85
C GLU A 641 -3.16 20.52 -18.73
N TYR A 642 -1.86 20.39 -18.98
CA TYR A 642 -1.08 19.16 -18.82
C TYR A 642 -0.05 19.39 -17.72
N ASN A 643 -0.14 18.63 -16.63
CA ASN A 643 0.77 18.67 -15.49
C ASN A 643 1.78 17.54 -15.63
N HIS A 644 3.03 17.86 -15.97
CA HIS A 644 4.14 16.92 -15.97
C HIS A 644 5.01 17.16 -14.74
N GLN A 645 4.75 16.39 -13.68
CA GLN A 645 5.58 16.41 -12.46
C GLN A 645 5.71 17.82 -11.85
N GLY A 646 4.60 18.56 -11.77
CA GLY A 646 4.54 19.95 -11.31
C GLY A 646 4.81 21.00 -12.40
N THR A 647 5.39 20.62 -13.54
CA THR A 647 5.54 21.51 -14.70
C THR A 647 4.23 21.56 -15.49
N ARG A 648 3.55 22.71 -15.46
CA ARG A 648 2.21 22.88 -16.04
C ARG A 648 2.27 23.57 -17.40
N TYR A 649 1.78 22.89 -18.42
CA TYR A 649 1.58 23.42 -19.76
C TYR A 649 0.12 23.80 -19.95
N ARG A 650 -0.14 25.04 -20.37
CA ARG A 650 -1.50 25.56 -20.54
C ARG A 650 -1.72 26.01 -21.98
N VAL A 651 -2.75 25.48 -22.61
CA VAL A 651 -3.24 25.90 -23.91
C VAL A 651 -4.65 26.43 -23.74
N ALA A 652 -4.93 27.61 -24.27
CA ALA A 652 -6.25 28.24 -24.16
C ALA A 652 -6.65 28.87 -25.50
N ALA A 653 -7.93 28.78 -25.84
CA ALA A 653 -8.53 29.42 -27.00
C ALA A 653 -9.96 29.84 -26.67
N SER A 654 -10.42 30.94 -27.26
CA SER A 654 -11.81 31.39 -27.09
C SER A 654 -12.76 30.37 -27.72
N VAL A 655 -13.82 30.02 -27.00
CA VAL A 655 -14.92 29.22 -27.56
C VAL A 655 -15.65 30.09 -28.60
N PRO A 656 -15.92 29.59 -29.83
CA PRO A 656 -16.65 30.34 -30.84
C PRO A 656 -17.98 30.90 -30.33
N GLU A 657 -18.40 32.06 -30.88
CA GLU A 657 -19.73 32.59 -30.62
C GLU A 657 -20.80 31.69 -31.25
N GLY A 658 -21.86 31.39 -30.49
CA GLY A 658 -22.93 30.49 -30.92
C GLY A 658 -22.92 29.17 -30.14
N GLU A 659 -23.78 28.26 -30.57
CA GLU A 659 -23.84 26.90 -30.02
C GLU A 659 -22.80 26.02 -30.73
N VAL A 660 -22.00 25.30 -29.95
CA VAL A 660 -21.06 24.28 -30.42
C VAL A 660 -21.54 22.90 -29.98
N SER A 661 -21.30 21.90 -30.83
CA SER A 661 -21.68 20.50 -30.59
C SER A 661 -20.54 19.65 -30.01
N SER A 662 -19.29 20.10 -30.16
CA SER A 662 -18.14 19.47 -29.51
C SER A 662 -17.04 20.45 -29.13
N LEU A 663 -16.35 20.12 -28.04
CA LEU A 663 -15.13 20.77 -27.57
C LEU A 663 -14.08 19.70 -27.32
N GLY A 664 -12.83 19.93 -27.66
CA GLY A 664 -11.82 18.88 -27.55
C GLY A 664 -10.38 19.36 -27.57
N VAL A 665 -9.48 18.39 -27.42
CA VAL A 665 -8.05 18.57 -27.62
C VAL A 665 -7.49 17.39 -28.40
N ARG A 666 -6.65 17.68 -29.38
CA ARG A 666 -5.81 16.69 -30.05
C ARG A 666 -4.36 16.92 -29.61
N VAL A 667 -3.75 15.91 -29.02
CA VAL A 667 -2.35 15.92 -28.61
C VAL A 667 -1.56 15.09 -29.60
N GLU A 668 -0.61 15.71 -30.28
CA GLU A 668 0.20 15.10 -31.32
C GLU A 668 1.65 15.02 -30.83
N LYS A 669 2.19 13.80 -30.76
CA LYS A 669 3.59 13.57 -30.44
C LYS A 669 4.47 14.23 -31.50
N THR A 670 5.39 15.09 -31.08
CA THR A 670 6.33 15.81 -31.95
C THR A 670 7.75 15.25 -31.87
N GLY A 671 8.02 14.39 -30.90
CA GLY A 671 9.29 13.72 -30.67
C GLY A 671 9.22 12.84 -29.44
N GLU A 672 10.36 12.32 -28.98
CA GLU A 672 10.42 11.58 -27.71
C GLU A 672 10.10 12.52 -26.53
N ARG A 673 9.12 12.14 -25.71
CA ARG A 673 8.65 12.91 -24.55
C ARG A 673 8.27 14.36 -24.85
N CYS A 674 7.78 14.65 -26.05
CA CYS A 674 7.30 15.98 -26.41
C CYS A 674 6.13 15.91 -27.38
N ALA A 675 5.21 16.87 -27.26
CA ALA A 675 3.97 16.88 -28.03
C ALA A 675 3.47 18.31 -28.29
N ARG A 676 2.46 18.43 -29.14
CA ARG A 676 1.70 19.65 -29.39
C ARG A 676 0.24 19.40 -29.08
N ALA A 677 -0.36 20.22 -28.23
CA ALA A 677 -1.78 20.19 -27.95
C ALA A 677 -2.51 21.21 -28.83
N VAL A 678 -3.55 20.76 -29.54
CA VAL A 678 -4.39 21.54 -30.44
C VAL A 678 -5.83 21.50 -29.93
N LEU A 679 -6.39 22.65 -29.60
CA LEU A 679 -7.76 22.80 -29.12
C LEU A 679 -8.74 22.81 -30.29
N LEU A 680 -9.87 22.13 -30.10
CA LEU A 680 -10.88 21.90 -31.13
C LEU A 680 -12.25 22.40 -30.68
N ALA A 681 -13.01 23.02 -31.59
CA ALA A 681 -14.45 23.25 -31.47
C ALA A 681 -15.13 22.80 -32.77
N ASP A 682 -16.10 21.88 -32.70
CA ASP A 682 -16.75 21.28 -33.87
C ASP A 682 -15.78 20.73 -34.94
N LYS A 683 -14.61 20.24 -34.49
CA LYS A 683 -13.44 19.76 -35.26
C LYS A 683 -12.55 20.85 -35.87
N ASP A 684 -12.93 22.12 -35.79
CA ASP A 684 -12.07 23.22 -36.22
C ASP A 684 -11.00 23.51 -35.17
N GLU A 685 -9.76 23.73 -35.62
CA GLU A 685 -8.66 24.12 -34.74
C GLU A 685 -8.82 25.58 -34.31
N ILE A 686 -8.95 25.80 -33.00
CA ILE A 686 -9.17 27.13 -32.42
C ILE A 686 -7.96 27.68 -31.65
N GLY A 687 -6.99 26.82 -31.34
CA GLY A 687 -5.73 27.22 -30.73
C GLY A 687 -4.78 26.05 -30.54
N SER A 688 -3.53 26.33 -30.18
CA SER A 688 -2.52 25.29 -29.98
C SER A 688 -1.39 25.77 -29.09
N GLY A 689 -0.69 24.84 -28.45
CA GLY A 689 0.53 25.10 -27.70
C GLY A 689 1.40 23.85 -27.59
N ASP A 690 2.68 24.06 -27.28
CA ASP A 690 3.67 22.99 -27.21
C ASP A 690 3.78 22.43 -25.77
N LEU A 691 3.92 21.11 -25.67
CA LEU A 691 4.20 20.35 -24.46
C LEU A 691 5.66 19.89 -24.54
N SER A 692 6.57 20.60 -23.87
CA SER A 692 8.00 20.30 -23.96
C SER A 692 8.43 19.08 -23.15
N SER A 693 7.54 18.52 -22.32
CA SER A 693 7.75 17.26 -21.62
C SER A 693 6.43 16.49 -21.45
N THR A 694 6.50 15.16 -21.62
CA THR A 694 5.39 14.23 -21.36
C THR A 694 5.86 13.01 -20.57
N SER A 695 4.94 12.38 -19.84
CA SER A 695 5.23 11.21 -19.01
C SER A 695 5.54 9.96 -19.83
N ARG A 696 6.46 9.14 -19.31
CA ARG A 696 6.94 7.91 -19.96
C ARG A 696 6.11 6.68 -19.62
N TYR A 697 5.81 6.47 -18.34
CA TYR A 697 5.14 5.26 -17.84
C TYR A 697 3.89 5.54 -17.01
N MET A 698 3.77 6.74 -16.44
CA MET A 698 2.67 7.06 -15.54
C MET A 698 2.42 8.57 -15.51
N ILE A 699 1.15 8.99 -15.54
CA ILE A 699 0.79 10.41 -15.47
C ILE A 699 0.33 10.85 -14.08
N GLY A 700 -0.13 9.93 -13.23
CA GLY A 700 -0.69 10.21 -11.90
C GLY A 700 -1.16 8.92 -11.25
N TRP A 701 -1.47 8.98 -9.95
CA TRP A 701 -2.03 7.84 -9.20
C TRP A 701 -3.55 7.80 -9.28
N GLN A 702 -4.18 8.97 -9.35
CA GLN A 702 -5.64 9.08 -9.40
C GLN A 702 -6.22 8.91 -10.80
N GLY A 703 -7.46 8.44 -10.81
CA GLY A 703 -8.23 8.06 -11.99
C GLY A 703 -8.73 9.22 -12.83
N LEU A 704 -9.70 8.89 -13.69
CA LEU A 704 -10.33 9.79 -14.66
C LEU A 704 -11.79 10.06 -14.29
N THR A 705 -12.19 11.33 -14.41
CA THR A 705 -13.53 11.83 -14.16
C THR A 705 -13.98 12.73 -15.33
N ILE A 706 -15.29 12.86 -15.53
CA ILE A 706 -15.87 13.74 -16.56
C ILE A 706 -16.97 14.62 -15.96
N GLY A 707 -17.15 15.81 -16.51
CA GLY A 707 -18.17 16.77 -16.08
C GLY A 707 -17.91 17.46 -14.74
N LYS A 708 -17.01 16.92 -13.89
CA LYS A 708 -16.47 17.54 -12.69
C LYS A 708 -15.15 16.86 -12.31
N MET A 709 -14.37 17.50 -11.47
CA MET A 709 -13.24 16.92 -10.75
C MET A 709 -13.72 16.53 -9.34
N ILE A 710 -13.33 15.36 -8.83
CA ILE A 710 -13.70 14.91 -7.48
C ILE A 710 -12.49 14.59 -6.58
N ASP A 711 -11.30 14.54 -7.17
CA ASP A 711 -10.07 14.12 -6.50
C ASP A 711 -9.07 15.28 -6.34
N SER A 712 -7.81 14.96 -6.05
CA SER A 712 -6.74 15.94 -5.93
C SER A 712 -6.63 16.78 -7.20
N PRO A 713 -6.42 18.09 -7.09
CA PRO A 713 -6.45 18.98 -8.25
C PRO A 713 -5.27 18.78 -9.20
N VAL A 714 -5.57 18.39 -10.44
CA VAL A 714 -4.62 18.56 -11.56
C VAL A 714 -4.37 20.04 -11.82
N SER A 715 -5.38 20.91 -11.67
CA SER A 715 -5.29 22.36 -11.83
C SER A 715 -5.67 23.14 -10.58
N TRP A 716 -4.81 24.08 -10.18
CA TRP A 716 -5.09 25.03 -9.10
C TRP A 716 -6.13 26.09 -9.48
N ASP A 717 -6.43 26.27 -10.78
CA ASP A 717 -7.29 27.35 -11.27
C ASP A 717 -8.74 27.24 -10.74
N PHE A 718 -9.14 26.08 -10.21
CA PHE A 718 -10.51 25.83 -9.77
C PHE A 718 -10.64 24.86 -8.58
N ASP A 719 -9.56 24.60 -7.86
CA ASP A 719 -9.53 23.77 -6.64
C ASP A 719 -10.57 24.24 -5.60
N SER A 720 -10.68 25.55 -5.39
CA SER A 720 -11.65 26.17 -4.47
C SER A 720 -13.10 26.22 -4.95
N ARG A 721 -13.41 25.64 -6.12
CA ARG A 721 -14.75 25.72 -6.75
C ARG A 721 -15.57 24.44 -6.61
N GLY A 722 -15.24 23.56 -5.66
CA GLY A 722 -16.00 22.33 -5.39
C GLY A 722 -16.05 21.39 -6.60
N GLY A 723 -14.89 21.09 -7.18
CA GLY A 723 -14.78 20.21 -8.34
C GLY A 723 -15.13 20.83 -9.69
N PHE A 724 -15.52 22.11 -9.70
CA PHE A 724 -15.80 22.92 -10.89
C PHE A 724 -16.71 22.21 -11.92
N PRO A 725 -17.95 21.88 -11.53
CA PRO A 725 -18.87 21.12 -12.37
C PRO A 725 -19.23 21.87 -13.65
N TYR A 726 -19.37 21.12 -14.73
CA TYR A 726 -19.80 21.64 -16.02
C TYR A 726 -21.25 22.12 -15.98
N THR A 727 -21.44 23.36 -16.42
CA THR A 727 -22.73 24.07 -16.39
C THR A 727 -23.56 23.89 -17.66
N GLY A 728 -22.95 23.34 -18.72
CA GLY A 728 -23.64 22.95 -19.95
C GLY A 728 -24.15 21.53 -19.92
N GLU A 729 -24.79 21.11 -21.02
CA GLU A 729 -25.14 19.70 -21.23
C GLU A 729 -23.94 18.97 -21.82
N LEU A 730 -23.36 18.04 -21.06
CA LEU A 730 -22.33 17.11 -21.52
C LEU A 730 -23.02 15.79 -21.91
N HIS A 731 -22.85 15.33 -23.14
CA HIS A 731 -23.48 14.09 -23.63
C HIS A 731 -22.59 12.86 -23.43
N HIS A 732 -21.32 12.99 -23.78
CA HIS A 732 -20.27 11.99 -23.57
C HIS A 732 -18.90 12.61 -23.81
N VAL A 733 -17.84 11.93 -23.38
CA VAL A 733 -16.45 12.25 -23.73
C VAL A 733 -15.80 11.03 -24.39
N ASP A 734 -15.28 11.23 -25.59
CA ASP A 734 -14.52 10.23 -26.33
C ASP A 734 -13.02 10.47 -26.15
N VAL A 735 -12.25 9.39 -25.93
CA VAL A 735 -10.78 9.39 -25.91
C VAL A 735 -10.28 8.37 -26.93
N ASP A 736 -9.65 8.86 -27.99
CA ASP A 736 -9.11 8.05 -29.08
C ASP A 736 -7.57 8.09 -29.06
N LEU A 737 -6.95 6.92 -29.00
CA LEU A 737 -5.50 6.73 -28.97
C LEU A 737 -4.98 6.41 -30.38
N LEU A 738 -3.93 7.10 -30.81
CA LEU A 738 -3.28 6.82 -32.10
C LEU A 738 -2.26 5.68 -32.00
N PRO A 739 -1.97 4.95 -33.09
CA PRO A 739 -1.09 3.77 -33.09
C PRO A 739 0.41 4.11 -33.01
N ASP A 740 0.77 5.34 -32.62
CA ASP A 740 2.13 5.87 -32.56
C ASP A 740 2.72 5.88 -31.14
N GLY A 741 2.03 5.23 -30.19
CA GLY A 741 2.57 5.01 -28.84
C GLY A 741 3.79 4.08 -28.86
N PRO A 742 4.64 4.14 -27.84
CA PRO A 742 5.85 3.32 -27.80
C PRO A 742 5.49 1.83 -27.71
N HIS A 743 5.84 1.06 -28.76
CA HIS A 743 5.63 -0.40 -28.81
C HIS A 743 6.32 -1.13 -27.66
N GLU A 744 7.38 -0.56 -27.11
CA GLU A 744 8.10 -1.14 -25.97
C GLU A 744 7.32 -1.10 -24.66
N VAL A 745 6.27 -0.28 -24.57
CA VAL A 745 5.57 0.03 -23.31
C VAL A 745 4.18 -0.58 -23.26
N HIS A 746 3.67 -1.20 -24.33
CA HIS A 746 2.33 -1.82 -24.34
C HIS A 746 2.28 -3.06 -25.23
N GLU A 747 1.99 -4.21 -24.63
CA GLU A 747 1.82 -5.50 -25.29
C GLU A 747 0.66 -6.28 -24.67
N VAL A 748 -0.33 -6.63 -25.50
CA VAL A 748 -1.42 -7.54 -25.12
C VAL A 748 -1.00 -8.96 -25.52
N ILE A 749 -0.89 -9.86 -24.54
CA ILE A 749 -0.50 -11.26 -24.77
C ILE A 749 -1.77 -12.10 -24.83
N ASP A 750 -1.94 -12.90 -25.89
CA ASP A 750 -3.05 -13.86 -26.06
C ASP A 750 -2.89 -15.12 -25.20
#